data_AF-A0A3A8L244-F1
#
_entry.id   AF-A0A3A8L244-F1
#
_cell.length_a   1.000
_cell.length_b   1.000
_cell.length_c   1.000
_cell.angle_alpha   90.00
_cell.angle_beta   90.00
_cell.angle_gamma   90.00
#
_symmetry.space_group_name_H-M   'P 1'
#
loop_
_entity.id
_entity.type
_entity.pdbx_description
1 polymer ?
#
loop_
_entity_poly.entity_id
_entity_poly.type
_entity_poly.pdbx_seq_one_letter_code
_entity_poly.pdbx_strand_id
1 'polypeptide(L)'
;MRFFQTGFVLSALVASLVGGCGPQEGAPGDLPSSDALLGEARAAATTAHQAFRVMTYNVRGPLDTGVLAWPNRKAAVLQRILANNADIVGVQEAQAPVGGPSIPADLIAGLTGTDKPYGVYNPGGGSPKLIFFKKSRFELATEVGQGNEALVNPYASGTTCFSHAEGKKIAWVGLRDLTSGQVYFVANTHFAYAAACSLGRVKEAAQMAAFLATKPAGLPVIAMGDFNSDAQSPSTQGESTIEDLEAGAKLFRTARFDGTTGEDDATFNNAWDGTPSTTYARLDYIFHNGGALTSSAPVIDRTASGGNTPSDHFAVLATIRPALFSAGSTFSATPGGTSAATQVFFADVTGDGCADRISWNATLGGGETWVAKSKCDGSFAAAVKNEGAFSAVSTTRFSFADVTGDGCADKVLWRPTLGDGEVRIYPSKCDGTFGDRVSVFQAASQSESTRLSFADVTGDGCADLLRWNPKERAGAFETFVAKCAGTPAFGAAVQSTLGANTSEGTRVYFADVDGDGKADRLLWNPDQDGGRTRVYQATGAGAFAFAFAHDAGTSGVDTTRLYFADVDGDGKADKVFWRPTYRQGRMQIYPSTGTNFAGSPVMDNTGYSGSENTTFAFADIDGRGGADKVYWNPNSYDGDTKVFRALAQ
;
A
#
# COMPACT_ATOMS: atom_id res chain seq x y z
N MET A 1 37.04 -41.65 -34.23
CA MET A 1 36.64 -40.66 -35.27
C MET A 1 35.50 -39.81 -34.69
N ARG A 2 35.12 -38.70 -35.34
CA ARG A 2 34.33 -37.59 -34.79
C ARG A 2 32.98 -37.92 -34.08
N PHE A 3 32.79 -37.24 -32.93
CA PHE A 3 31.56 -36.69 -32.30
C PHE A 3 30.42 -37.56 -31.72
N PHE A 4 30.16 -37.26 -30.44
CA PHE A 4 28.91 -37.22 -29.66
C PHE A 4 27.57 -37.22 -30.42
N GLN A 5 26.56 -37.94 -29.87
CA GLN A 5 25.60 -37.31 -28.95
C GLN A 5 24.94 -38.32 -27.98
N THR A 6 24.28 -37.79 -26.93
CA THR A 6 23.88 -38.51 -25.72
C THR A 6 22.38 -38.78 -25.64
N GLY A 7 21.99 -39.99 -25.24
CA GLY A 7 20.64 -40.30 -24.73
C GLY A 7 20.73 -40.79 -23.28
N PHE A 8 19.92 -40.23 -22.39
CA PHE A 8 19.91 -40.58 -20.96
C PHE A 8 19.06 -41.85 -20.70
N VAL A 9 19.33 -42.52 -19.57
CA VAL A 9 18.70 -43.80 -19.19
C VAL A 9 18.19 -43.72 -17.76
N LEU A 10 16.91 -44.08 -17.55
CA LEU A 10 16.24 -44.70 -16.37
C LEU A 10 14.70 -44.56 -16.61
N SER A 11 13.77 -45.49 -16.35
CA SER A 11 13.69 -46.70 -15.48
C SER A 11 13.70 -46.38 -13.98
N ALA A 12 12.88 -46.93 -13.08
CA ALA A 12 11.56 -47.60 -13.13
C ALA A 12 10.92 -47.30 -11.73
N LEU A 13 9.94 -47.96 -11.11
CA LEU A 13 9.06 -49.14 -11.26
C LEU A 13 7.76 -48.75 -10.44
N VAL A 14 6.66 -49.46 -10.15
CA VAL A 14 6.22 -50.87 -9.94
C VAL A 14 4.70 -50.94 -10.21
N ALA A 15 4.12 -52.14 -10.38
CA ALA A 15 2.66 -52.36 -10.32
C ALA A 15 2.29 -53.61 -9.50
N SER A 16 1.11 -53.60 -8.85
CA SER A 16 0.40 -54.76 -8.25
C SER A 16 -1.05 -54.33 -7.95
N LEU A 17 -2.15 -55.00 -8.40
CA LEU A 17 -2.65 -56.37 -8.15
C LEU A 17 -3.31 -56.51 -6.76
N VAL A 18 -4.56 -56.98 -6.54
CA VAL A 18 -5.64 -57.56 -7.40
C VAL A 18 -7.05 -57.32 -6.80
N GLY A 19 -8.11 -57.26 -7.63
CA GLY A 19 -9.48 -57.73 -7.27
C GLY A 19 -10.56 -56.63 -7.07
N GLY A 20 -11.83 -56.85 -7.41
CA GLY A 20 -12.46 -58.00 -8.10
C GLY A 20 -14.00 -57.84 -8.26
N CYS A 21 -14.60 -58.64 -9.16
CA CYS A 21 -16.04 -58.72 -9.50
C CYS A 21 -16.68 -57.56 -10.30
N GLY A 22 -17.37 -57.92 -11.40
CA GLY A 22 -18.46 -57.16 -12.04
C GLY A 22 -19.76 -58.00 -12.00
N PRO A 23 -20.67 -57.95 -12.99
CA PRO A 23 -20.70 -57.13 -14.21
C PRO A 23 -22.06 -56.44 -14.52
N GLN A 24 -22.10 -55.54 -15.51
CA GLN A 24 -23.10 -55.56 -16.59
C GLN A 24 -22.72 -54.63 -17.76
N GLU A 25 -23.27 -54.88 -18.95
CA GLU A 25 -22.94 -54.19 -20.20
C GLU A 25 -23.90 -53.03 -20.52
N GLY A 26 -23.39 -52.02 -21.24
CA GLY A 26 -24.16 -50.90 -21.79
C GLY A 26 -23.51 -50.37 -23.07
N ALA A 27 -24.31 -49.94 -24.04
CA ALA A 27 -23.88 -49.61 -25.40
C ALA A 27 -22.99 -48.34 -25.48
N PRO A 28 -22.12 -48.19 -26.51
CA PRO A 28 -21.31 -47.00 -26.70
C PRO A 28 -22.18 -45.81 -27.15
N GLY A 29 -22.01 -44.67 -26.48
CA GLY A 29 -22.63 -43.40 -26.84
C GLY A 29 -21.68 -42.23 -26.57
N ASP A 30 -21.53 -41.38 -27.57
CA ASP A 30 -21.01 -40.00 -27.58
C ASP A 30 -19.85 -39.64 -26.63
N LEU A 31 -18.65 -39.50 -27.21
CA LEU A 31 -17.59 -38.66 -26.62
C LEU A 31 -18.11 -37.20 -26.54
N PRO A 32 -18.00 -36.51 -25.38
CA PRO A 32 -18.35 -35.10 -25.29
C PRO A 32 -17.55 -34.24 -26.26
N SER A 33 -18.17 -33.19 -26.82
CA SER A 33 -17.45 -32.20 -27.61
C SER A 33 -16.42 -31.45 -26.75
N SER A 34 -15.39 -30.89 -27.40
CA SER A 34 -14.32 -30.13 -26.75
C SER A 34 -14.80 -28.92 -25.93
N ASP A 35 -16.01 -28.43 -26.18
CA ASP A 35 -16.61 -27.30 -25.46
C ASP A 35 -17.01 -27.65 -24.02
N ALA A 36 -17.32 -28.93 -23.73
CA ALA A 36 -17.68 -29.35 -22.37
C ALA A 36 -16.49 -29.22 -21.40
N LEU A 37 -15.28 -29.51 -21.87
CA LEU A 37 -14.05 -29.44 -21.07
C LEU A 37 -13.55 -28.01 -20.81
N LEU A 38 -14.16 -26.99 -21.42
CA LEU A 38 -13.93 -25.58 -21.10
C LEU A 38 -14.87 -25.05 -20.00
N GLY A 39 -15.91 -25.81 -19.61
CA GLY A 39 -16.89 -25.38 -18.62
C GLY A 39 -16.42 -25.50 -17.16
N GLU A 40 -15.75 -26.59 -16.81
CA GLU A 40 -15.47 -26.96 -15.42
C GLU A 40 -14.08 -26.54 -14.91
N ALA A 41 -13.26 -25.93 -15.78
CA ALA A 41 -11.97 -25.33 -15.40
C ALA A 41 -12.10 -23.96 -14.71
N ARG A 42 -13.31 -23.47 -14.43
CA ARG A 42 -13.55 -22.33 -13.54
C ARG A 42 -13.45 -22.74 -12.07
N ALA A 43 -12.28 -23.24 -11.69
CA ALA A 43 -11.83 -23.21 -10.30
C ALA A 43 -11.92 -21.77 -9.78
N ALA A 44 -12.19 -21.60 -8.48
CA ALA A 44 -12.45 -20.30 -7.89
C ALA A 44 -11.24 -19.37 -8.04
N ALA A 45 -11.29 -18.47 -9.03
CA ALA A 45 -10.32 -17.40 -9.18
C ALA A 45 -10.39 -16.53 -7.92
N THR A 46 -9.29 -16.48 -7.17
CA THR A 46 -9.12 -15.53 -6.07
C THR A 46 -9.33 -14.13 -6.64
N THR A 47 -10.32 -13.40 -6.11
CA THR A 47 -10.77 -12.12 -6.66
C THR A 47 -9.82 -10.98 -6.25
N ALA A 48 -8.55 -11.15 -6.57
CA ALA A 48 -7.49 -10.19 -6.37
C ALA A 48 -7.41 -9.23 -7.55
N HIS A 49 -7.23 -7.94 -7.26
CA HIS A 49 -6.81 -6.99 -8.28
C HIS A 49 -5.40 -7.34 -8.78
N GLN A 50 -5.05 -6.87 -9.96
CA GLN A 50 -3.69 -6.99 -10.48
C GLN A 50 -3.16 -5.61 -10.81
N ALA A 51 -1.84 -5.41 -10.76
CA ALA A 51 -1.26 -4.08 -10.98
C ALA A 51 -1.31 -3.68 -12.47
N PHE A 52 -1.86 -2.50 -12.80
CA PHE A 52 -1.94 -1.98 -14.17
C PHE A 52 -1.78 -0.46 -14.24
N ARG A 53 -1.31 0.04 -15.38
CA ARG A 53 -1.04 1.46 -15.63
C ARG A 53 -2.28 2.14 -16.21
N VAL A 54 -2.72 3.22 -15.58
CA VAL A 54 -3.74 4.15 -16.10
C VAL A 54 -3.04 5.43 -16.54
N MET A 55 -3.52 6.05 -17.61
CA MET A 55 -3.07 7.37 -18.05
C MET A 55 -4.26 8.28 -18.38
N THR A 56 -4.16 9.56 -18.03
CA THR A 56 -5.03 10.61 -18.56
C THR A 56 -4.20 11.59 -19.38
N TYR A 57 -4.75 12.09 -20.49
CA TYR A 57 -4.04 13.02 -21.36
C TYR A 57 -5.01 13.92 -22.13
N ASN A 58 -5.08 15.20 -21.77
CA ASN A 58 -5.71 16.20 -22.62
C ASN A 58 -4.80 16.41 -23.85
N VAL A 59 -5.27 16.01 -25.03
CA VAL A 59 -4.48 16.08 -26.27
C VAL A 59 -4.69 17.39 -27.03
N ARG A 60 -5.39 18.37 -26.44
CA ARG A 60 -5.69 19.70 -26.99
C ARG A 60 -6.50 19.70 -28.29
N GLY A 61 -7.42 20.66 -28.40
CA GLY A 61 -8.20 20.88 -29.61
C GLY A 61 -7.40 21.09 -30.92
N PRO A 62 -8.06 20.96 -32.08
CA PRO A 62 -7.43 21.02 -33.41
C PRO A 62 -7.28 22.44 -33.99
N LEU A 63 -7.60 23.48 -33.23
CA LEU A 63 -7.74 24.86 -33.74
C LEU A 63 -6.43 25.66 -33.78
N ASP A 64 -5.37 25.14 -33.15
CA ASP A 64 -4.04 25.77 -33.14
C ASP A 64 -3.37 25.71 -34.53
N THR A 65 -2.40 26.60 -34.75
CA THR A 65 -1.77 26.79 -36.07
C THR A 65 -0.24 26.63 -36.02
N GLY A 66 0.41 26.62 -37.19
CA GLY A 66 1.86 26.46 -37.28
C GLY A 66 2.34 25.11 -36.71
N VAL A 67 3.42 25.13 -35.93
CA VAL A 67 3.99 23.92 -35.31
C VAL A 67 3.04 23.25 -34.30
N LEU A 68 2.09 23.99 -33.74
CA LEU A 68 1.11 23.50 -32.75
C LEU A 68 -0.17 22.93 -33.40
N ALA A 69 -0.32 23.04 -34.72
CA ALA A 69 -1.46 22.48 -35.44
C ALA A 69 -1.50 20.95 -35.31
N TRP A 70 -2.68 20.38 -35.06
CA TRP A 70 -2.87 18.93 -34.85
C TRP A 70 -2.12 18.03 -35.85
N PRO A 71 -2.15 18.27 -37.18
CA PRO A 71 -1.43 17.43 -38.16
C PRO A 71 0.08 17.30 -37.91
N ASN A 72 0.71 18.32 -37.30
CA ASN A 72 2.15 18.36 -37.02
C ASN A 72 2.52 17.66 -35.71
N ARG A 73 1.62 17.67 -34.71
CA ARG A 73 1.85 17.07 -33.38
C ARG A 73 1.24 15.68 -33.18
N LYS A 74 0.29 15.23 -34.03
CA LYS A 74 -0.40 13.94 -33.88
C LYS A 74 0.53 12.72 -33.79
N ALA A 75 1.62 12.72 -34.55
CA ALA A 75 2.60 11.64 -34.53
C ALA A 75 3.31 11.56 -33.16
N ALA A 76 3.63 12.70 -32.55
CA ALA A 76 4.22 12.76 -31.23
C ALA A 76 3.21 12.39 -30.13
N VAL A 77 1.95 12.83 -30.23
CA VAL A 77 0.86 12.40 -29.31
C VAL A 77 0.70 10.88 -29.32
N LEU A 78 0.62 10.26 -30.52
CA LEU A 78 0.58 8.81 -30.66
C LEU A 78 1.82 8.13 -30.08
N GLN A 79 3.01 8.70 -30.29
CA GLN A 79 4.25 8.20 -29.71
C GLN A 79 4.23 8.26 -28.18
N ARG A 80 3.73 9.33 -27.55
CA ARG A 80 3.59 9.41 -26.08
C ARG A 80 2.70 8.28 -25.57
N ILE A 81 1.53 8.07 -26.18
CA ILE A 81 0.57 7.04 -25.75
C ILE A 81 1.15 5.62 -25.89
N LEU A 82 1.91 5.35 -26.95
CA LEU A 82 2.54 4.05 -27.17
C LEU A 82 3.76 3.84 -26.25
N ALA A 83 4.64 4.83 -26.10
CA ALA A 83 5.84 4.75 -25.27
C ALA A 83 5.52 4.63 -23.77
N ASN A 84 4.47 5.29 -23.30
CA ASN A 84 4.01 5.20 -21.92
C ASN A 84 3.37 3.83 -21.58
N ASN A 85 2.96 3.07 -22.60
CA ASN A 85 2.50 1.69 -22.48
C ASN A 85 1.46 1.47 -21.35
N ALA A 86 0.54 2.43 -21.18
CA ALA A 86 -0.52 2.35 -20.18
C ALA A 86 -1.59 1.34 -20.61
N ASP A 87 -2.15 0.57 -19.67
CA ASP A 87 -3.15 -0.46 -19.95
C ASP A 87 -4.54 0.14 -20.21
N ILE A 88 -4.83 1.31 -19.63
CA ILE A 88 -6.04 2.12 -19.84
C ILE A 88 -5.62 3.58 -20.09
N VAL A 89 -6.23 4.26 -21.06
CA VAL A 89 -5.96 5.66 -21.40
C VAL A 89 -7.24 6.47 -21.60
N GLY A 90 -7.44 7.48 -20.74
CA GLY A 90 -8.44 8.52 -20.94
C GLY A 90 -7.87 9.69 -21.75
N VAL A 91 -8.57 10.08 -22.82
CA VAL A 91 -8.19 11.23 -23.65
C VAL A 91 -9.27 12.32 -23.57
N GLN A 92 -8.84 13.58 -23.43
CA GLN A 92 -9.69 14.77 -23.46
C GLN A 92 -9.37 15.66 -24.68
N GLU A 93 -10.29 16.55 -25.04
CA GLU A 93 -10.21 17.47 -26.21
C GLU A 93 -10.01 16.84 -27.59
N ALA A 94 -10.36 15.57 -27.77
CA ALA A 94 -10.39 14.94 -29.09
C ALA A 94 -11.55 15.46 -29.96
N GLN A 95 -11.51 16.72 -30.38
CA GLN A 95 -12.57 17.37 -31.17
C GLN A 95 -12.46 17.00 -32.67
N ALA A 96 -13.58 17.13 -33.38
CA ALA A 96 -13.68 16.92 -34.83
C ALA A 96 -14.55 18.01 -35.48
N PRO A 97 -14.04 19.25 -35.66
CA PRO A 97 -14.79 20.34 -36.29
C PRO A 97 -15.05 20.05 -37.77
N VAL A 98 -16.20 20.50 -38.28
CA VAL A 98 -16.60 20.33 -39.68
C VAL A 98 -15.57 20.97 -40.61
N GLY A 99 -15.00 20.18 -41.53
CA GLY A 99 -13.98 20.64 -42.47
C GLY A 99 -12.56 20.76 -41.90
N GLY A 100 -12.37 20.54 -40.59
CA GLY A 100 -11.05 20.47 -39.96
C GLY A 100 -10.55 19.03 -39.77
N PRO A 101 -9.37 18.84 -39.16
CA PRO A 101 -8.86 17.51 -38.85
C PRO A 101 -9.65 16.88 -37.68
N SER A 102 -9.87 15.56 -37.76
CA SER A 102 -10.61 14.80 -36.74
C SER A 102 -9.64 14.08 -35.80
N ILE A 103 -9.44 14.65 -34.60
CA ILE A 103 -8.56 14.06 -33.58
C ILE A 103 -9.00 12.62 -33.20
N PRO A 104 -10.30 12.30 -33.02
CA PRO A 104 -10.73 10.93 -32.78
C PRO A 104 -10.37 9.97 -33.91
N ALA A 105 -10.54 10.38 -35.17
CA ALA A 105 -10.24 9.51 -36.30
C ALA A 105 -8.73 9.21 -36.40
N ASP A 106 -7.88 10.23 -36.24
CA ASP A 106 -6.42 10.07 -36.23
C ASP A 106 -5.94 9.21 -35.04
N LEU A 107 -6.51 9.41 -33.84
CA LEU A 107 -6.14 8.61 -32.66
C LEU A 107 -6.60 7.15 -32.78
N ILE A 108 -7.85 6.91 -33.20
CA ILE A 108 -8.40 5.56 -33.35
C ILE A 108 -7.66 4.80 -34.45
N ALA A 109 -7.43 5.43 -35.62
CA ALA A 109 -6.62 4.84 -36.69
C ALA A 109 -5.15 4.67 -36.27
N GLY A 110 -4.63 5.54 -35.38
CA GLY A 110 -3.29 5.47 -34.84
C GLY A 110 -3.06 4.31 -33.85
N LEU A 111 -4.02 4.05 -32.96
CA LEU A 111 -3.86 3.18 -31.78
C LEU A 111 -4.58 1.81 -31.87
N THR A 112 -5.55 1.67 -32.77
CA THR A 112 -6.41 0.47 -32.88
C THR A 112 -6.29 -0.24 -34.23
N GLY A 113 -6.93 -1.40 -34.37
CA GLY A 113 -6.80 -2.32 -35.50
C GLY A 113 -6.24 -3.67 -35.06
N THR A 114 -5.91 -4.55 -36.01
CA THR A 114 -5.37 -5.90 -35.73
C THR A 114 -4.03 -5.81 -34.99
N ASP A 115 -3.03 -5.22 -35.64
CA ASP A 115 -1.62 -5.24 -35.21
C ASP A 115 -1.26 -4.15 -34.19
N LYS A 116 -2.27 -3.55 -33.54
CA LYS A 116 -2.11 -2.46 -32.59
C LYS A 116 -2.62 -2.84 -31.20
N PRO A 117 -2.07 -2.31 -30.10
CA PRO A 117 -2.36 -2.83 -28.76
C PRO A 117 -3.75 -2.47 -28.23
N TYR A 118 -4.36 -1.36 -28.66
CA TYR A 118 -5.57 -0.83 -28.02
C TYR A 118 -6.88 -1.23 -28.72
N GLY A 119 -7.91 -1.49 -27.91
CA GLY A 119 -9.31 -1.26 -28.23
C GLY A 119 -9.73 0.14 -27.76
N VAL A 120 -10.95 0.57 -28.09
CA VAL A 120 -11.44 1.91 -27.75
C VAL A 120 -12.94 1.92 -27.49
N TYR A 121 -13.36 2.63 -26.44
CA TYR A 121 -14.70 3.18 -26.32
C TYR A 121 -14.69 4.62 -26.84
N ASN A 122 -15.45 4.88 -27.90
CA ASN A 122 -15.69 6.22 -28.44
C ASN A 122 -17.16 6.58 -28.25
N PRO A 123 -17.50 7.48 -27.31
CA PRO A 123 -18.88 7.84 -26.99
C PRO A 123 -19.51 8.84 -27.97
N GLY A 124 -18.71 9.44 -28.87
CA GLY A 124 -19.15 10.47 -29.82
C GLY A 124 -19.63 11.79 -29.19
N GLY A 125 -19.98 12.73 -30.08
CA GLY A 125 -20.58 14.03 -29.75
C GLY A 125 -19.56 15.13 -29.35
N GLY A 126 -19.61 16.26 -30.04
CA GLY A 126 -18.84 17.48 -29.74
C GLY A 126 -17.34 17.23 -29.57
N SER A 127 -16.88 17.35 -28.33
CA SER A 127 -15.54 16.94 -27.88
C SER A 127 -15.62 15.61 -27.12
N PRO A 128 -15.58 14.43 -27.80
CA PRO A 128 -15.67 13.12 -27.16
C PRO A 128 -14.50 12.87 -26.20
N LYS A 129 -14.78 12.08 -25.15
CA LYS A 129 -13.81 11.62 -24.16
C LYS A 129 -13.53 10.16 -24.47
N LEU A 130 -12.41 9.87 -25.14
CA LEU A 130 -12.09 8.52 -25.58
C LEU A 130 -11.53 7.72 -24.41
N ILE A 131 -11.85 6.42 -24.34
CA ILE A 131 -11.23 5.49 -23.39
C ILE A 131 -10.60 4.37 -24.21
N PHE A 132 -9.27 4.39 -24.33
CA PHE A 132 -8.51 3.27 -24.92
C PHE A 132 -8.13 2.27 -23.83
N PHE A 133 -8.05 0.99 -24.20
CA PHE A 133 -7.68 -0.08 -23.28
C PHE A 133 -6.91 -1.18 -24.04
N LYS A 134 -5.88 -1.79 -23.44
CA LYS A 134 -5.09 -2.82 -24.14
C LYS A 134 -5.90 -4.10 -24.34
N LYS A 135 -6.06 -4.56 -25.58
CA LYS A 135 -6.73 -5.83 -25.91
C LYS A 135 -6.07 -7.06 -25.29
N SER A 136 -4.77 -6.98 -24.99
CA SER A 136 -4.00 -8.04 -24.34
C SER A 136 -4.29 -8.17 -22.84
N ARG A 137 -5.15 -7.31 -22.28
CA ARG A 137 -5.46 -7.29 -20.85
C ARG A 137 -6.92 -6.96 -20.53
N PHE A 138 -7.57 -6.11 -21.31
CA PHE A 138 -8.91 -5.63 -21.02
C PHE A 138 -9.88 -5.90 -22.18
N GLU A 139 -11.07 -6.37 -21.83
CA GLU A 139 -12.25 -6.44 -22.71
C GLU A 139 -13.40 -5.58 -22.17
N LEU A 140 -14.43 -5.35 -22.98
CA LEU A 140 -15.66 -4.67 -22.55
C LEU A 140 -16.50 -5.60 -21.68
N ALA A 141 -16.74 -5.23 -20.43
CA ALA A 141 -17.67 -5.93 -19.53
C ALA A 141 -19.11 -5.54 -19.88
N THR A 142 -19.72 -6.28 -20.81
CA THR A 142 -21.07 -6.02 -21.34
C THR A 142 -22.16 -6.10 -20.28
N GLU A 143 -21.91 -6.79 -19.16
CA GLU A 143 -22.80 -6.84 -18.00
C GLU A 143 -22.84 -5.54 -17.18
N VAL A 144 -21.86 -4.64 -17.38
CA VAL A 144 -21.80 -3.30 -16.76
C VAL A 144 -22.19 -2.21 -17.76
N GLY A 145 -21.87 -2.40 -19.04
CA GLY A 145 -22.24 -1.48 -20.12
C GLY A 145 -21.28 -0.30 -20.30
N GLN A 146 -21.79 0.75 -20.96
CA GLN A 146 -21.03 1.95 -21.35
C GLN A 146 -21.98 3.14 -21.62
N GLY A 147 -21.50 4.38 -21.47
CA GLY A 147 -22.33 5.58 -21.66
C GLY A 147 -21.57 6.91 -21.70
N ASN A 148 -22.32 8.02 -21.78
CA ASN A 148 -21.82 9.35 -22.15
C ASN A 148 -22.65 10.46 -21.47
N GLU A 149 -22.62 10.48 -20.15
CA GLU A 149 -23.55 11.26 -19.31
C GLU A 149 -23.28 12.76 -19.43
N ALA A 150 -24.35 13.54 -19.62
CA ALA A 150 -24.27 14.99 -19.72
C ALA A 150 -24.12 15.64 -18.34
N LEU A 151 -23.11 16.49 -18.18
CA LEU A 151 -22.88 17.29 -17.00
C LEU A 151 -23.62 18.64 -17.08
N VAL A 152 -24.08 19.12 -15.92
CA VAL A 152 -24.86 20.35 -15.78
C VAL A 152 -24.04 21.59 -16.13
N ASN A 153 -24.54 22.40 -17.07
CA ASN A 153 -24.11 23.79 -17.21
C ASN A 153 -25.06 24.69 -16.39
N PRO A 154 -24.61 25.33 -15.30
CA PRO A 154 -25.44 26.19 -14.47
C PRO A 154 -25.53 27.65 -14.96
N TYR A 155 -24.90 28.01 -16.09
CA TYR A 155 -24.73 29.37 -16.55
C TYR A 155 -25.70 29.75 -17.68
N ALA A 156 -26.17 31.00 -17.65
CA ALA A 156 -27.07 31.54 -18.68
C ALA A 156 -26.32 31.96 -19.96
N SER A 157 -27.05 31.99 -21.08
CA SER A 157 -26.52 32.40 -22.39
C SER A 157 -25.89 33.78 -22.36
N GLY A 158 -24.70 33.90 -22.97
CA GLY A 158 -23.95 35.16 -23.08
C GLY A 158 -23.16 35.58 -21.83
N THR A 159 -23.16 34.79 -20.75
CA THR A 159 -22.30 35.05 -19.58
C THR A 159 -20.83 34.72 -19.85
N THR A 160 -19.91 35.25 -19.04
CA THR A 160 -18.45 35.01 -19.20
C THR A 160 -18.05 33.53 -19.08
N CYS A 161 -18.84 32.72 -18.37
CA CYS A 161 -18.73 31.25 -18.34
C CYS A 161 -19.86 30.58 -19.16
N PHE A 162 -20.19 31.10 -20.35
CA PHE A 162 -21.14 30.46 -21.25
C PHE A 162 -20.51 29.60 -22.36
N SER A 163 -19.19 29.56 -22.47
CA SER A 163 -18.55 28.44 -23.18
C SER A 163 -19.08 27.13 -22.60
N HIS A 164 -19.42 26.17 -23.48
CA HIS A 164 -20.07 24.88 -23.15
C HIS A 164 -21.61 24.88 -23.08
N ALA A 165 -22.26 25.58 -24.02
CA ALA A 165 -23.70 25.40 -24.30
C ALA A 165 -24.12 23.94 -24.62
N GLU A 166 -23.19 23.10 -25.10
CA GLU A 166 -23.39 21.66 -25.35
C GLU A 166 -23.23 20.76 -24.10
N GLY A 167 -22.79 21.33 -22.96
CA GLY A 167 -22.43 20.62 -21.74
C GLY A 167 -21.07 19.91 -21.79
N LYS A 168 -20.45 19.72 -20.62
CA LYS A 168 -19.37 18.72 -20.47
C LYS A 168 -19.98 17.33 -20.29
N LYS A 169 -19.16 16.28 -20.32
CA LYS A 169 -19.63 14.88 -20.24
C LYS A 169 -18.70 13.93 -19.51
N ILE A 170 -19.27 12.90 -18.89
CA ILE A 170 -18.57 11.72 -18.38
C ILE A 170 -18.76 10.59 -19.40
N ALA A 171 -17.70 10.23 -20.12
CA ALA A 171 -17.67 8.97 -20.85
C ALA A 171 -17.35 7.85 -19.85
N TRP A 172 -18.05 6.72 -19.93
CA TRP A 172 -17.81 5.60 -19.02
C TRP A 172 -17.99 4.24 -19.70
N VAL A 173 -17.30 3.23 -19.17
CA VAL A 173 -17.27 1.87 -19.70
C VAL A 173 -16.90 0.88 -18.59
N GLY A 174 -17.56 -0.27 -18.57
CA GLY A 174 -17.12 -1.42 -17.78
C GLY A 174 -15.99 -2.16 -18.51
N LEU A 175 -14.86 -2.41 -17.85
CA LEU A 175 -13.75 -3.22 -18.39
C LEU A 175 -13.48 -4.44 -17.51
N ARG A 176 -13.34 -5.63 -18.11
CA ARG A 176 -12.86 -6.83 -17.42
C ARG A 176 -11.36 -6.98 -17.63
N ASP A 177 -10.59 -7.15 -16.56
CA ASP A 177 -9.19 -7.58 -16.63
C ASP A 177 -9.16 -9.09 -16.92
N LEU A 178 -8.61 -9.47 -18.08
CA LEU A 178 -8.46 -10.84 -18.55
C LEU A 178 -7.45 -11.65 -17.72
N THR A 179 -6.62 -10.99 -16.89
CA THR A 179 -5.64 -11.65 -16.02
C THR A 179 -6.20 -12.11 -14.67
N SER A 180 -7.26 -11.46 -14.17
CA SER A 180 -7.89 -11.77 -12.87
C SER A 180 -9.40 -11.98 -12.91
N GLY A 181 -10.05 -11.75 -14.05
CA GLY A 181 -11.50 -11.79 -14.21
C GLY A 181 -12.24 -10.58 -13.59
N GLN A 182 -11.55 -9.72 -12.84
CA GLN A 182 -12.14 -8.56 -12.17
C GLN A 182 -12.72 -7.55 -13.16
N VAL A 183 -13.90 -7.02 -12.85
CA VAL A 183 -14.54 -5.93 -13.60
C VAL A 183 -14.33 -4.59 -12.89
N TYR A 184 -13.99 -3.56 -13.67
CA TYR A 184 -13.75 -2.18 -13.23
C TYR A 184 -14.75 -1.24 -13.90
N PHE A 185 -15.25 -0.26 -13.15
CA PHE A 185 -16.03 0.85 -13.69
C PHE A 185 -15.09 2.02 -14.04
N VAL A 186 -14.89 2.29 -15.33
CA VAL A 186 -13.91 3.27 -15.81
C VAL A 186 -14.62 4.50 -16.37
N ALA A 187 -14.27 5.68 -15.88
CA ALA A 187 -14.86 6.96 -16.24
C ALA A 187 -13.80 7.99 -16.68
N ASN A 188 -14.05 8.69 -17.78
CA ASN A 188 -13.23 9.76 -18.33
C ASN A 188 -14.05 11.05 -18.50
N THR A 189 -13.56 12.18 -17.99
CA THR A 189 -14.24 13.48 -18.05
C THR A 189 -13.32 14.64 -18.47
N HIS A 190 -13.93 15.80 -18.73
CA HIS A 190 -13.26 17.10 -18.78
C HIS A 190 -14.26 18.14 -18.28
N PHE A 191 -14.02 18.77 -17.12
CA PHE A 191 -14.90 19.76 -16.46
C PHE A 191 -14.81 21.18 -17.04
N ALA A 192 -15.64 22.13 -16.62
CA ALA A 192 -15.70 23.49 -17.15
C ALA A 192 -14.37 24.25 -17.00
N TYR A 193 -13.81 24.73 -18.12
CA TYR A 193 -12.53 25.45 -18.13
C TYR A 193 -12.68 26.95 -17.88
N ALA A 194 -11.57 27.63 -17.59
CA ALA A 194 -11.45 29.04 -17.20
C ALA A 194 -11.85 29.36 -15.74
N ALA A 195 -11.14 30.31 -15.11
CA ALA A 195 -11.24 30.61 -13.69
C ALA A 195 -12.68 30.94 -13.21
N ALA A 196 -13.43 31.73 -13.97
CA ALA A 196 -14.81 32.12 -13.63
C ALA A 196 -15.84 30.96 -13.58
N CYS A 197 -15.45 29.75 -14.00
CA CYS A 197 -16.32 28.59 -14.11
C CYS A 197 -16.43 27.72 -12.84
N SER A 198 -16.02 28.26 -11.69
CA SER A 198 -16.05 27.64 -10.35
C SER A 198 -17.37 26.94 -10.00
N LEU A 199 -18.50 27.65 -10.13
CA LEU A 199 -19.84 27.11 -9.85
C LEU A 199 -20.25 26.00 -10.84
N GLY A 200 -19.67 25.98 -12.03
CA GLY A 200 -19.74 24.84 -12.95
C GLY A 200 -19.04 23.64 -12.33
N ARG A 201 -17.72 23.74 -12.15
CA ARG A 201 -16.87 22.64 -11.66
C ARG A 201 -17.36 21.99 -10.36
N VAL A 202 -17.79 22.78 -9.38
CA VAL A 202 -18.36 22.26 -8.11
C VAL A 202 -19.67 21.48 -8.33
N LYS A 203 -20.53 21.92 -9.26
CA LYS A 203 -21.76 21.19 -9.60
C LYS A 203 -21.48 19.95 -10.46
N GLU A 204 -20.49 20.02 -11.36
CA GLU A 204 -20.02 18.89 -12.15
C GLU A 204 -19.39 17.81 -11.25
N ALA A 205 -18.61 18.21 -10.24
CA ALA A 205 -18.10 17.33 -9.17
C ALA A 205 -19.23 16.62 -8.42
N ALA A 206 -20.22 17.37 -7.91
CA ALA A 206 -21.35 16.82 -7.19
C ALA A 206 -22.21 15.87 -8.05
N GLN A 207 -22.43 16.21 -9.33
CA GLN A 207 -23.17 15.35 -10.26
C GLN A 207 -22.37 14.09 -10.62
N MET A 208 -21.06 14.20 -10.84
CA MET A 208 -20.17 13.06 -11.08
C MET A 208 -20.12 12.12 -9.87
N ALA A 209 -20.11 12.66 -8.65
CA ALA A 209 -20.21 11.86 -7.43
C ALA A 209 -21.54 11.11 -7.32
N ALA A 210 -22.67 11.79 -7.57
CA ALA A 210 -23.98 11.16 -7.60
C ALA A 210 -24.07 10.04 -8.66
N PHE A 211 -23.49 10.25 -9.85
CA PHE A 211 -23.42 9.25 -10.91
C PHE A 211 -22.53 8.04 -10.55
N LEU A 212 -21.34 8.27 -9.98
CA LEU A 212 -20.45 7.19 -9.53
C LEU A 212 -21.03 6.38 -8.34
N ALA A 213 -22.11 6.85 -7.72
CA ALA A 213 -22.91 6.11 -6.74
C ALA A 213 -23.98 5.20 -7.38
N THR A 214 -24.44 5.44 -8.62
CA THR A 214 -25.48 4.62 -9.29
C THR A 214 -24.95 3.41 -10.07
N LYS A 215 -23.63 3.29 -10.25
CA LYS A 215 -22.99 2.10 -10.85
C LYS A 215 -23.36 0.80 -10.09
N PRO A 216 -23.20 -0.39 -10.69
CA PRO A 216 -23.35 -1.66 -9.98
C PRO A 216 -22.48 -1.75 -8.71
N ALA A 217 -23.07 -2.28 -7.63
CA ALA A 217 -22.41 -2.38 -6.33
C ALA A 217 -21.17 -3.29 -6.37
N GLY A 218 -20.20 -3.03 -5.50
CA GLY A 218 -18.95 -3.79 -5.41
C GLY A 218 -17.89 -3.48 -6.48
N LEU A 219 -18.26 -2.86 -7.62
CA LEU A 219 -17.29 -2.51 -8.64
C LEU A 219 -16.28 -1.44 -8.16
N PRO A 220 -14.96 -1.69 -8.30
CA PRO A 220 -13.95 -0.65 -8.17
C PRO A 220 -14.11 0.40 -9.28
N VAL A 221 -13.85 1.65 -8.94
CA VAL A 221 -13.92 2.80 -9.84
C VAL A 221 -12.52 3.24 -10.22
N ILE A 222 -12.36 3.59 -11.49
CA ILE A 222 -11.23 4.37 -12.01
C ILE A 222 -11.82 5.62 -12.64
N ALA A 223 -11.60 6.79 -12.04
CA ALA A 223 -12.09 8.05 -12.57
C ALA A 223 -10.88 8.91 -12.97
N MET A 224 -10.89 9.46 -14.18
CA MET A 224 -9.77 10.23 -14.71
C MET A 224 -10.26 11.36 -15.62
N GLY A 225 -9.42 12.36 -15.83
CA GLY A 225 -9.80 13.51 -16.64
C GLY A 225 -8.98 14.76 -16.39
N ASP A 226 -9.36 15.79 -17.13
CA ASP A 226 -9.00 17.18 -16.90
C ASP A 226 -10.11 17.85 -16.07
N PHE A 227 -9.83 18.13 -14.80
CA PHE A 227 -10.80 18.69 -13.86
C PHE A 227 -10.76 20.22 -13.80
N ASN A 228 -9.81 20.85 -14.50
CA ASN A 228 -9.66 22.31 -14.60
C ASN A 228 -9.64 23.06 -13.24
N SER A 229 -9.24 22.38 -12.15
CA SER A 229 -9.24 22.92 -10.79
C SER A 229 -8.18 22.28 -9.91
N ASP A 230 -7.48 23.12 -9.15
CA ASP A 230 -6.64 22.77 -8.02
C ASP A 230 -6.74 23.89 -6.97
N ALA A 231 -7.17 23.55 -5.77
CA ALA A 231 -7.41 24.49 -4.67
C ALA A 231 -6.18 25.35 -4.28
N GLN A 232 -4.97 24.94 -4.68
CA GLN A 232 -3.72 25.65 -4.39
C GLN A 232 -3.22 26.48 -5.58
N SER A 233 -3.69 26.19 -6.79
CA SER A 233 -3.31 26.90 -8.00
C SER A 233 -3.91 28.31 -8.04
N PRO A 234 -3.15 29.37 -8.42
CA PRO A 234 -3.67 30.73 -8.50
C PRO A 234 -4.92 30.91 -9.39
N SER A 235 -5.14 30.02 -10.36
CA SER A 235 -6.33 30.00 -11.22
C SER A 235 -7.64 29.59 -10.52
N THR A 236 -7.56 28.82 -9.44
CA THR A 236 -8.69 28.13 -8.77
C THR A 236 -8.50 28.07 -7.25
N GLN A 237 -7.84 29.10 -6.70
CA GLN A 237 -7.45 29.15 -5.29
C GLN A 237 -8.66 29.04 -4.35
N GLY A 238 -8.68 28.00 -3.52
CA GLY A 238 -9.74 27.72 -2.55
C GLY A 238 -11.00 27.04 -3.13
N GLU A 239 -10.99 26.57 -4.38
CA GLU A 239 -12.11 25.77 -4.91
C GLU A 239 -12.21 24.40 -4.24
N SER A 240 -13.43 23.94 -3.96
CA SER A 240 -13.70 22.63 -3.36
C SER A 240 -13.84 21.48 -4.37
N THR A 241 -13.73 21.75 -5.68
CA THR A 241 -14.02 20.81 -6.78
C THR A 241 -13.43 19.41 -6.59
N ILE A 242 -12.18 19.31 -6.12
CA ILE A 242 -11.46 18.04 -5.97
C ILE A 242 -11.84 17.36 -4.65
N GLU A 243 -11.94 18.14 -3.57
CA GLU A 243 -12.34 17.71 -2.24
C GLU A 243 -13.80 17.22 -2.21
N ASP A 244 -14.70 17.83 -2.99
CA ASP A 244 -16.09 17.41 -3.19
C ASP A 244 -16.20 16.08 -3.95
N LEU A 245 -15.29 15.82 -4.92
CA LEU A 245 -15.16 14.51 -5.55
C LEU A 245 -14.66 13.44 -4.57
N GLU A 246 -13.62 13.75 -3.79
CA GLU A 246 -13.09 12.81 -2.80
C GLU A 246 -14.13 12.48 -1.71
N ALA A 247 -14.82 13.48 -1.16
CA ALA A 247 -15.84 13.29 -0.14
C ALA A 247 -17.12 12.66 -0.68
N GLY A 248 -17.67 13.18 -1.78
CA GLY A 248 -18.96 12.78 -2.32
C GLY A 248 -18.94 11.40 -2.99
N ALA A 249 -17.89 11.10 -3.75
CA ALA A 249 -17.77 9.83 -4.48
C ALA A 249 -16.95 8.76 -3.73
N LYS A 250 -16.38 9.12 -2.56
CA LYS A 250 -15.33 8.33 -1.86
C LYS A 250 -14.15 8.01 -2.76
N LEU A 251 -13.76 8.98 -3.60
CA LEU A 251 -12.58 8.89 -4.44
C LEU A 251 -11.32 9.29 -3.66
N PHE A 252 -10.19 8.77 -4.10
CA PHE A 252 -8.86 9.07 -3.57
C PHE A 252 -7.97 9.45 -4.75
N ARG A 253 -7.32 10.62 -4.67
CA ARG A 253 -6.23 11.01 -5.58
C ARG A 253 -5.13 9.94 -5.58
N THR A 254 -4.48 9.73 -6.72
CA THR A 254 -3.29 8.85 -6.81
C THR A 254 -2.18 9.26 -5.84
N ALA A 255 -1.37 8.28 -5.42
CA ALA A 255 -0.55 8.23 -4.20
C ALA A 255 0.63 9.24 -4.04
N ARG A 256 0.50 10.48 -4.49
CA ARG A 256 1.25 11.64 -4.01
C ARG A 256 0.27 12.76 -3.65
N PHE A 257 0.04 12.93 -2.35
CA PHE A 257 -0.48 14.16 -1.80
C PHE A 257 0.11 14.37 -0.40
N ASP A 258 1.16 15.20 -0.35
CA ASP A 258 1.84 15.67 0.86
C ASP A 258 0.98 16.65 1.66
N GLY A 259 -0.10 17.13 1.03
CA GLY A 259 -0.83 18.35 1.37
C GLY A 259 -0.57 19.49 0.40
N THR A 260 0.37 19.34 -0.54
CA THR A 260 0.81 20.38 -1.49
C THR A 260 0.67 19.95 -2.95
N THR A 261 0.41 20.90 -3.84
CA THR A 261 0.63 20.79 -5.31
C THR A 261 1.67 21.84 -5.73
N GLY A 262 2.80 21.37 -6.30
CA GLY A 262 3.90 22.23 -6.72
C GLY A 262 4.20 22.19 -8.22
N GLU A 263 5.31 22.81 -8.62
CA GLU A 263 5.82 22.73 -10.00
C GLU A 263 6.11 21.27 -10.44
N ASP A 264 6.50 20.40 -9.51
CA ASP A 264 6.64 18.95 -9.77
C ASP A 264 5.32 18.27 -10.16
N ASP A 265 4.19 18.73 -9.61
CA ASP A 265 2.86 18.12 -9.78
C ASP A 265 2.07 18.75 -10.92
N ALA A 266 2.63 19.79 -11.56
CA ALA A 266 1.96 20.56 -12.57
C ALA A 266 1.77 19.78 -13.89
N THR A 267 0.55 19.83 -14.43
CA THR A 267 0.10 19.03 -15.58
C THR A 267 -0.12 19.87 -16.83
N PHE A 268 -0.04 21.20 -16.73
CA PHE A 268 -0.27 22.15 -17.83
C PHE A 268 0.98 22.97 -18.16
N ASN A 269 1.21 23.26 -19.44
CA ASN A 269 2.32 24.09 -19.93
C ASN A 269 1.91 25.01 -21.08
N ASN A 270 1.35 26.18 -20.76
CA ASN A 270 0.89 27.19 -21.72
C ASN A 270 1.96 27.71 -22.71
N ALA A 271 3.25 27.46 -22.46
CA ALA A 271 4.36 27.81 -23.34
C ALA A 271 4.71 26.72 -24.37
N TRP A 272 4.17 25.51 -24.24
CA TRP A 272 4.46 24.32 -25.07
C TRP A 272 5.93 23.87 -25.12
N ASP A 273 6.85 24.49 -24.38
CA ASP A 273 8.30 24.17 -24.38
C ASP A 273 8.68 23.05 -23.38
N GLY A 274 7.81 22.79 -22.41
CA GLY A 274 8.02 21.85 -21.29
C GLY A 274 8.11 22.54 -19.92
N THR A 275 8.13 23.88 -19.88
CA THR A 275 8.08 24.69 -18.67
C THR A 275 6.68 24.60 -18.04
N PRO A 276 6.50 24.09 -16.81
CA PRO A 276 5.17 23.95 -16.21
C PRO A 276 4.55 25.30 -15.86
N SER A 277 3.21 25.38 -15.89
CA SER A 277 2.51 26.63 -15.58
C SER A 277 2.43 26.89 -14.08
N THR A 278 2.85 28.09 -13.65
CA THR A 278 2.77 28.54 -12.25
C THR A 278 1.39 29.08 -11.86
N THR A 279 0.50 29.33 -12.84
CA THR A 279 -0.88 29.78 -12.60
C THR A 279 -1.87 28.61 -12.56
N TYR A 280 -1.57 27.53 -13.30
CA TYR A 280 -2.37 26.32 -13.39
C TYR A 280 -1.43 25.13 -13.14
N ALA A 281 -1.26 24.72 -11.88
CA ALA A 281 -0.40 23.59 -11.57
C ALA A 281 -1.08 22.29 -12.03
N ARG A 282 -1.90 21.67 -11.19
CA ARG A 282 -2.46 20.35 -11.46
C ARG A 282 -3.91 20.44 -11.94
N LEU A 283 -4.15 20.26 -13.23
CA LEU A 283 -5.51 20.17 -13.80
C LEU A 283 -5.94 18.72 -14.04
N ASP A 284 -4.99 17.84 -14.30
CA ASP A 284 -5.21 16.45 -14.69
C ASP A 284 -5.08 15.50 -13.49
N TYR A 285 -6.07 14.63 -13.31
CA TYR A 285 -6.13 13.71 -12.20
C TYR A 285 -6.54 12.29 -12.64
N ILE A 286 -6.02 11.32 -11.88
CA ILE A 286 -6.51 9.96 -11.81
C ILE A 286 -6.94 9.72 -10.36
N PHE A 287 -8.08 9.07 -10.19
CA PHE A 287 -8.69 8.71 -8.91
C PHE A 287 -9.12 7.24 -8.93
N HIS A 288 -9.19 6.64 -7.74
CA HIS A 288 -9.84 5.34 -7.50
C HIS A 288 -10.73 5.44 -6.27
N ASN A 289 -11.72 4.55 -6.09
CA ASN A 289 -12.63 4.57 -4.92
C ASN A 289 -12.09 3.84 -3.68
N GLY A 290 -10.78 3.65 -3.56
CA GLY A 290 -10.15 2.97 -2.43
C GLY A 290 -10.63 1.53 -2.26
N GLY A 291 -10.96 1.16 -1.02
CA GLY A 291 -11.45 -0.19 -0.69
C GLY A 291 -10.36 -1.23 -0.94
N ALA A 292 -10.55 -2.05 -1.97
CA ALA A 292 -9.59 -3.05 -2.41
C ALA A 292 -8.54 -2.52 -3.41
N LEU A 293 -8.56 -1.23 -3.76
CA LEU A 293 -7.56 -0.57 -4.62
C LEU A 293 -6.73 0.50 -3.92
N THR A 294 -5.45 0.58 -4.30
CA THR A 294 -4.58 1.75 -4.13
C THR A 294 -3.78 2.03 -5.41
N SER A 295 -2.81 2.96 -5.37
CA SER A 295 -2.01 3.34 -6.53
C SER A 295 -0.54 3.63 -6.23
N SER A 296 0.27 3.85 -7.26
CA SER A 296 1.53 4.60 -7.19
C SER A 296 1.30 6.10 -7.08
N ALA A 297 2.34 6.84 -6.68
CA ALA A 297 2.45 8.25 -7.02
C ALA A 297 2.18 8.48 -8.52
N PRO A 298 1.60 9.64 -8.91
CA PRO A 298 1.48 10.01 -10.30
C PRO A 298 2.86 10.24 -10.93
N VAL A 299 3.00 9.89 -12.20
CA VAL A 299 4.17 10.21 -13.04
C VAL A 299 3.69 11.11 -14.17
N ILE A 300 4.40 12.20 -14.44
CA ILE A 300 4.04 13.21 -15.44
C ILE A 300 5.03 13.13 -16.61
N ASP A 301 4.58 12.73 -17.79
CA ASP A 301 5.43 12.70 -18.99
C ASP A 301 5.57 14.09 -19.60
N ARG A 302 6.70 14.74 -19.29
CA ARG A 302 7.10 16.05 -19.83
C ARG A 302 7.93 15.98 -21.11
N THR A 303 7.97 14.83 -21.80
CA THR A 303 8.82 14.65 -22.99
C THR A 303 8.42 15.56 -24.16
N ALA A 304 9.27 16.54 -24.47
CA ALA A 304 9.18 17.34 -25.69
C ALA A 304 9.62 16.55 -26.94
N SER A 305 9.11 16.96 -28.10
CA SER A 305 9.38 16.41 -29.43
C SER A 305 9.63 17.56 -30.42
N GLY A 306 10.87 17.72 -30.88
CA GLY A 306 11.22 18.82 -31.80
C GLY A 306 11.16 20.21 -31.15
N GLY A 307 11.44 20.30 -29.85
CA GLY A 307 11.46 21.55 -29.08
C GLY A 307 10.12 21.97 -28.48
N ASN A 308 9.02 21.27 -28.78
CA ASN A 308 7.70 21.52 -28.17
C ASN A 308 7.12 20.22 -27.58
N THR A 309 6.25 20.30 -26.58
CA THR A 309 5.41 19.20 -26.11
C THR A 309 4.31 18.88 -27.13
N PRO A 310 3.75 17.64 -27.15
CA PRO A 310 2.72 17.28 -28.14
C PRO A 310 1.32 17.82 -27.84
N SER A 311 1.14 18.42 -26.66
CA SER A 311 -0.06 19.10 -26.16
C SER A 311 0.37 20.22 -25.19
N ASP A 312 -0.53 21.12 -24.81
CA ASP A 312 -0.37 22.07 -23.69
C ASP A 312 -0.66 21.45 -22.32
N HIS A 313 -1.02 20.16 -22.30
CA HIS A 313 -0.98 19.33 -21.11
C HIS A 313 0.13 18.29 -21.21
N PHE A 314 0.60 17.81 -20.07
CA PHE A 314 1.44 16.63 -19.91
C PHE A 314 0.56 15.38 -19.72
N ALA A 315 1.02 14.21 -20.17
CA ALA A 315 0.31 12.97 -19.87
C ALA A 315 0.57 12.56 -18.41
N VAL A 316 -0.49 12.30 -17.65
CA VAL A 316 -0.39 11.89 -16.23
C VAL A 316 -0.71 10.42 -16.11
N LEU A 317 0.19 9.66 -15.47
CA LEU A 317 0.10 8.22 -15.28
C LEU A 317 0.02 7.84 -13.80
N ALA A 318 -0.60 6.71 -13.50
CA ALA A 318 -0.38 6.00 -12.24
C ALA A 318 -0.56 4.48 -12.42
N THR A 319 0.12 3.67 -11.62
CA THR A 319 -0.15 2.24 -11.49
C THR A 319 -1.23 2.03 -10.44
N ILE A 320 -2.42 1.60 -10.84
CA ILE A 320 -3.47 1.07 -9.96
C ILE A 320 -3.07 -0.35 -9.54
N ARG A 321 -3.32 -0.73 -8.28
CA ARG A 321 -2.91 -2.03 -7.70
C ARG A 321 -3.84 -2.44 -6.53
N PRO A 322 -3.78 -3.70 -6.03
CA PRO A 322 -4.43 -4.08 -4.78
C PRO A 322 -4.12 -3.12 -3.62
N ALA A 323 -5.12 -2.82 -2.79
CA ALA A 323 -4.87 -2.30 -1.45
C ALA A 323 -4.18 -3.38 -0.61
N LEU A 324 -3.23 -2.98 0.23
CA LEU A 324 -2.49 -3.92 1.09
C LEU A 324 -3.32 -4.42 2.27
N PHE A 325 -4.31 -3.64 2.72
CA PHE A 325 -5.17 -4.02 3.85
C PHE A 325 -6.66 -3.96 3.52
N SER A 326 -7.43 -4.77 4.24
CA SER A 326 -8.89 -4.79 4.18
C SER A 326 -9.50 -3.48 4.69
N ALA A 327 -10.79 -3.30 4.42
CA ALA A 327 -11.60 -2.43 5.29
C ALA A 327 -11.50 -2.98 6.73
N GLY A 328 -11.14 -2.12 7.68
CA GLY A 328 -10.84 -2.55 9.05
C GLY A 328 -12.09 -2.69 9.91
N SER A 329 -12.23 -3.88 10.50
CA SER A 329 -13.32 -4.22 11.40
C SER A 329 -13.01 -3.79 12.84
N THR A 330 -14.04 -3.46 13.60
CA THR A 330 -13.99 -3.46 15.07
C THR A 330 -14.08 -4.93 15.53
N PHE A 331 -13.18 -5.36 16.42
CA PHE A 331 -12.91 -6.80 16.61
C PHE A 331 -12.74 -7.25 18.06
N SER A 332 -12.97 -6.37 19.05
CA SER A 332 -13.03 -6.75 20.47
C SER A 332 -14.47 -6.85 20.98
N ALA A 333 -14.64 -7.60 22.08
CA ALA A 333 -15.84 -7.59 22.92
C ALA A 333 -15.60 -6.95 24.29
N THR A 334 -14.47 -6.25 24.49
CA THR A 334 -14.11 -5.58 25.75
C THR A 334 -13.18 -4.40 25.47
N PRO A 335 -13.40 -3.19 26.04
CA PRO A 335 -12.60 -2.01 25.66
C PRO A 335 -11.11 -2.18 25.92
N GLY A 336 -10.28 -1.71 24.99
CA GLY A 336 -9.02 -1.10 25.43
C GLY A 336 -9.39 0.11 26.29
N GLY A 337 -8.84 0.22 27.50
CA GLY A 337 -9.22 1.31 28.38
C GLY A 337 -8.90 2.67 27.75
N THR A 338 -9.87 3.59 27.70
CA THR A 338 -9.80 4.96 27.16
C THR A 338 -8.76 5.87 27.83
N SER A 339 -7.93 5.32 28.71
CA SER A 339 -6.73 5.96 29.24
C SER A 339 -5.61 5.93 28.21
N ALA A 340 -5.05 7.11 27.90
CA ALA A 340 -3.84 7.24 27.08
C ALA A 340 -2.57 6.65 27.74
N ALA A 341 -2.65 6.14 28.98
CA ALA A 341 -1.58 5.38 29.63
C ALA A 341 -1.66 3.86 29.34
N THR A 342 -2.68 3.40 28.62
CA THR A 342 -2.78 2.00 28.17
C THR A 342 -1.77 1.73 27.06
N GLN A 343 -0.97 0.67 27.21
CA GLN A 343 -0.08 0.14 26.17
C GLN A 343 -0.69 -1.15 25.61
N VAL A 344 -0.53 -1.37 24.32
CA VAL A 344 -1.03 -2.55 23.60
C VAL A 344 0.13 -3.16 22.79
N PHE A 345 0.24 -4.48 22.84
CA PHE A 345 1.28 -5.29 22.23
C PHE A 345 0.63 -6.45 21.46
N PHE A 346 1.33 -6.98 20.46
CA PHE A 346 0.88 -8.12 19.67
C PHE A 346 2.03 -9.11 19.53
N ALA A 347 1.77 -10.36 19.91
CA ALA A 347 2.67 -11.51 19.81
C ALA A 347 1.86 -12.78 20.06
N ASP A 348 2.17 -13.89 19.40
CA ASP A 348 1.54 -15.17 19.70
C ASP A 348 2.06 -15.69 21.05
N VAL A 349 1.23 -15.62 22.09
CA VAL A 349 1.54 -16.14 23.44
C VAL A 349 0.85 -17.49 23.69
N THR A 350 0.37 -18.14 22.62
CA THR A 350 -0.32 -19.45 22.64
C THR A 350 0.33 -20.53 21.79
N GLY A 351 1.18 -20.18 20.82
CA GLY A 351 1.77 -21.11 19.86
C GLY A 351 0.77 -21.61 18.81
N ASP A 352 -0.28 -20.85 18.50
CA ASP A 352 -1.28 -21.20 17.47
C ASP A 352 -0.98 -20.59 16.09
N GLY A 353 0.06 -19.75 16.00
CA GLY A 353 0.51 -19.03 14.80
C GLY A 353 -0.09 -17.63 14.66
N CYS A 354 -0.98 -17.20 15.56
CA CYS A 354 -1.77 -15.98 15.41
C CYS A 354 -1.48 -15.01 16.57
N ALA A 355 -1.04 -13.80 16.27
CA ALA A 355 -0.57 -12.87 17.29
C ALA A 355 -1.71 -12.35 18.19
N ASP A 356 -1.65 -12.71 19.47
CA ASP A 356 -2.59 -12.31 20.50
C ASP A 356 -2.45 -10.82 20.86
N ARG A 357 -3.55 -10.21 21.34
CA ARG A 357 -3.55 -8.84 21.83
C ARG A 357 -3.27 -8.80 23.32
N ILE A 358 -2.07 -8.37 23.72
CA ILE A 358 -1.73 -8.10 25.12
C ILE A 358 -1.92 -6.61 25.42
N SER A 359 -2.49 -6.27 26.58
CA SER A 359 -2.65 -4.89 27.04
C SER A 359 -2.21 -4.71 28.49
N TRP A 360 -1.69 -3.53 28.81
CA TRP A 360 -1.20 -3.16 30.15
C TRP A 360 -1.47 -1.69 30.44
N ASN A 361 -1.73 -1.35 31.70
CA ASN A 361 -1.80 0.04 32.16
C ASN A 361 -1.39 0.10 33.64
N ALA A 362 -0.39 0.91 33.97
CA ALA A 362 0.18 0.99 35.31
C ALA A 362 -0.81 1.44 36.42
N THR A 363 -1.94 2.07 36.08
CA THR A 363 -2.92 2.57 37.05
C THR A 363 -4.27 1.82 37.03
N LEU A 364 -4.43 0.81 36.17
CA LEU A 364 -5.65 0.00 36.07
C LEU A 364 -5.38 -1.47 36.43
N GLY A 365 -6.38 -2.16 36.96
CA GLY A 365 -6.29 -3.55 37.44
C GLY A 365 -5.48 -3.75 38.74
N GLY A 366 -4.41 -2.98 38.92
CA GLY A 366 -3.27 -3.27 39.81
C GLY A 366 -1.90 -3.23 39.08
N GLY A 367 -1.91 -3.01 37.75
CA GLY A 367 -0.72 -3.00 36.90
C GLY A 367 -0.41 -4.34 36.20
N GLU A 368 -1.33 -5.30 36.18
CA GLU A 368 -1.19 -6.56 35.45
C GLU A 368 -1.47 -6.44 33.94
N THR A 369 -0.92 -7.41 33.20
CA THR A 369 -1.18 -7.62 31.77
C THR A 369 -2.49 -8.38 31.55
N TRP A 370 -3.22 -8.05 30.47
CA TRP A 370 -4.42 -8.76 30.02
C TRP A 370 -4.22 -9.27 28.60
N VAL A 371 -4.50 -10.54 28.35
CA VAL A 371 -4.33 -11.21 27.05
C VAL A 371 -5.70 -11.50 26.44
N ALA A 372 -6.02 -10.90 25.31
CA ALA A 372 -7.17 -11.23 24.49
C ALA A 372 -6.67 -12.09 23.32
N LYS A 373 -6.95 -13.39 23.37
CA LYS A 373 -6.41 -14.35 22.39
C LYS A 373 -6.89 -14.05 20.97
N SER A 374 -6.10 -14.35 19.95
CA SER A 374 -6.63 -14.37 18.58
C SER A 374 -7.68 -15.48 18.38
N LYS A 375 -8.31 -15.50 17.21
CA LYS A 375 -9.08 -16.62 16.66
C LYS A 375 -8.63 -17.00 15.23
N CYS A 376 -7.50 -16.47 14.76
CA CYS A 376 -7.01 -16.63 13.39
C CYS A 376 -8.04 -16.22 12.32
N ASP A 377 -8.82 -15.17 12.60
CA ASP A 377 -9.74 -14.54 11.65
C ASP A 377 -9.60 -12.99 11.61
N GLY A 378 -8.66 -12.45 12.41
CA GLY A 378 -8.45 -11.03 12.67
C GLY A 378 -9.17 -10.51 13.92
N SER A 379 -9.90 -11.37 14.64
CA SER A 379 -10.71 -11.00 15.80
C SER A 379 -10.31 -11.68 17.10
N PHE A 380 -10.54 -11.02 18.24
CA PHE A 380 -10.04 -11.50 19.53
C PHE A 380 -11.12 -12.16 20.40
N ALA A 381 -10.72 -13.10 21.26
CA ALA A 381 -11.52 -13.61 22.36
C ALA A 381 -11.64 -12.56 23.49
N ALA A 382 -12.45 -12.86 24.52
CA ALA A 382 -12.52 -12.02 25.71
C ALA A 382 -11.17 -11.99 26.45
N ALA A 383 -10.79 -10.82 26.98
CA ALA A 383 -9.48 -10.63 27.62
C ALA A 383 -9.36 -11.35 28.97
N VAL A 384 -8.31 -12.14 29.15
CA VAL A 384 -7.98 -12.88 30.37
C VAL A 384 -6.91 -12.13 31.17
N LYS A 385 -7.17 -11.96 32.47
CA LYS A 385 -6.25 -11.35 33.45
C LYS A 385 -5.05 -12.27 33.70
N ASN A 386 -3.82 -11.73 33.64
CA ASN A 386 -2.60 -12.46 34.00
C ASN A 386 -2.01 -11.94 35.32
N GLU A 387 -2.18 -12.67 36.42
CA GLU A 387 -1.79 -12.21 37.77
C GLU A 387 -0.27 -12.26 38.05
N GLY A 388 0.50 -12.94 37.19
CA GLY A 388 1.96 -12.95 37.23
C GLY A 388 2.59 -11.74 36.52
N ALA A 389 3.70 -11.23 37.07
CA ALA A 389 4.49 -10.12 36.52
C ALA A 389 3.77 -8.77 36.40
N PHE A 390 2.85 -8.45 37.32
CA PHE A 390 2.24 -7.12 37.37
C PHE A 390 3.26 -6.02 37.74
N SER A 391 3.01 -4.79 37.29
CA SER A 391 3.75 -3.60 37.69
C SER A 391 2.88 -2.35 37.64
N ALA A 392 2.70 -1.72 38.81
CA ALA A 392 2.02 -0.43 38.96
C ALA A 392 2.96 0.78 38.72
N VAL A 393 4.02 0.61 37.91
CA VAL A 393 5.04 1.64 37.64
C VAL A 393 5.09 1.94 36.14
N SER A 394 4.74 3.16 35.76
CA SER A 394 4.58 3.61 34.37
C SER A 394 5.85 3.59 33.50
N THR A 395 7.04 3.56 34.11
CA THR A 395 8.32 3.41 33.38
C THR A 395 8.73 1.96 33.14
N THR A 396 7.92 0.99 33.57
CA THR A 396 8.13 -0.44 33.26
C THR A 396 7.98 -0.65 31.75
N ARG A 397 8.91 -1.42 31.17
CA ARG A 397 8.91 -1.76 29.76
C ARG A 397 8.65 -3.25 29.64
N PHE A 398 7.64 -3.60 28.85
CA PHE A 398 7.31 -4.98 28.50
C PHE A 398 7.78 -5.29 27.08
N SER A 399 8.05 -6.56 26.83
CA SER A 399 8.30 -7.11 25.48
C SER A 399 7.80 -8.54 25.45
N PHE A 400 7.44 -9.04 24.27
CA PHE A 400 6.90 -10.38 24.06
C PHE A 400 7.63 -11.00 22.87
N ALA A 401 8.35 -12.09 23.10
CA ALA A 401 9.09 -12.84 22.09
C ALA A 401 9.48 -14.21 22.66
N ASP A 402 9.50 -15.28 21.86
CA ASP A 402 9.97 -16.59 22.33
C ASP A 402 11.49 -16.57 22.46
N VAL A 403 12.00 -16.61 23.69
CA VAL A 403 13.43 -16.71 24.00
C VAL A 403 13.81 -18.11 24.50
N THR A 404 12.86 -19.06 24.50
CA THR A 404 13.04 -20.43 24.97
C THR A 404 13.15 -21.45 23.83
N GLY A 405 12.46 -21.22 22.72
CA GLY A 405 12.32 -22.15 21.59
C GLY A 405 11.17 -23.14 21.76
N ASP A 406 10.08 -22.73 22.42
CA ASP A 406 8.85 -23.54 22.55
C ASP A 406 7.74 -23.14 21.55
N GLY A 407 7.95 -22.07 20.79
CA GLY A 407 7.01 -21.50 19.82
C GLY A 407 6.08 -20.42 20.39
N CYS A 408 6.21 -20.06 21.67
CA CYS A 408 5.24 -19.24 22.38
C CYS A 408 5.92 -18.01 23.02
N ALA A 409 5.45 -16.81 22.69
CA ALA A 409 6.15 -15.58 23.09
C ALA A 409 6.19 -15.36 24.61
N ASP A 410 7.40 -15.31 25.18
CA ASP A 410 7.64 -15.09 26.60
C ASP A 410 7.39 -13.63 27.00
N LYS A 411 6.86 -13.41 28.21
CA LYS A 411 6.71 -12.05 28.74
C LYS A 411 8.00 -11.58 29.39
N VAL A 412 8.61 -10.56 28.81
CA VAL A 412 9.75 -9.84 29.39
C VAL A 412 9.26 -8.61 30.14
N LEU A 413 9.86 -8.34 31.31
CA LEU A 413 9.65 -7.14 32.13
C LEU A 413 11.02 -6.55 32.51
N TRP A 414 11.28 -5.31 32.13
CA TRP A 414 12.50 -4.58 32.49
C TRP A 414 12.24 -3.13 32.93
N ARG A 415 13.05 -2.65 33.87
CA ARG A 415 13.28 -1.22 34.19
C ARG A 415 14.58 -1.11 35.02
N PRO A 416 15.35 -0.01 34.90
CA PRO A 416 16.70 0.05 35.47
C PRO A 416 16.75 0.06 37.01
N THR A 417 15.62 0.39 37.65
CA THR A 417 15.47 0.42 39.13
C THR A 417 15.01 -0.91 39.73
N LEU A 418 14.91 -1.98 38.95
CA LEU A 418 14.43 -3.28 39.40
C LEU A 418 15.56 -4.31 39.40
N GLY A 419 15.88 -4.88 40.56
CA GLY A 419 16.87 -5.96 40.70
C GLY A 419 18.22 -5.65 40.03
N ASP A 420 18.76 -4.47 40.33
CA ASP A 420 19.99 -3.93 39.71
C ASP A 420 19.97 -3.84 38.18
N GLY A 421 18.76 -3.72 37.62
CA GLY A 421 18.53 -3.60 36.19
C GLY A 421 18.46 -4.95 35.47
N GLU A 422 18.22 -6.05 36.19
CA GLU A 422 17.98 -7.39 35.64
C GLU A 422 16.86 -7.40 34.59
N VAL A 423 17.01 -8.26 33.58
CA VAL A 423 15.92 -8.59 32.67
C VAL A 423 15.12 -9.74 33.30
N ARG A 424 13.84 -9.53 33.58
CA ARG A 424 12.96 -10.60 34.08
C ARG A 424 12.16 -11.19 32.95
N ILE A 425 12.27 -12.49 32.76
CA ILE A 425 11.55 -13.24 31.73
C ILE A 425 10.60 -14.18 32.45
N TYR A 426 9.34 -14.20 32.01
CA TYR A 426 8.28 -15.06 32.54
C TYR A 426 7.87 -15.96 31.38
N PRO A 427 8.31 -17.22 31.34
CA PRO A 427 8.09 -18.08 30.19
C PRO A 427 6.61 -18.21 29.85
N SER A 428 6.28 -18.40 28.58
CA SER A 428 4.91 -18.75 28.21
C SER A 428 4.51 -20.12 28.80
N LYS A 429 3.22 -20.43 28.71
CA LYS A 429 2.70 -21.81 28.86
C LYS A 429 1.95 -22.28 27.61
N CYS A 430 2.07 -21.54 26.50
CA CYS A 430 1.29 -21.77 25.28
C CYS A 430 -0.24 -21.78 25.53
N ASP A 431 -0.70 -21.06 26.56
CA ASP A 431 -2.11 -20.96 26.93
C ASP A 431 -2.61 -19.51 27.10
N GLY A 432 -1.78 -18.52 26.74
CA GLY A 432 -2.03 -17.10 27.01
C GLY A 432 -1.75 -16.68 28.45
N THR A 433 -1.12 -17.55 29.25
CA THR A 433 -0.63 -17.24 30.59
C THR A 433 0.87 -17.55 30.73
N PHE A 434 1.49 -16.98 31.77
CA PHE A 434 2.93 -17.04 31.97
C PHE A 434 3.33 -17.78 33.25
N GLY A 435 4.52 -18.38 33.24
CA GLY A 435 5.13 -19.11 34.36
C GLY A 435 5.82 -18.23 35.39
N ASP A 436 6.67 -18.86 36.21
CA ASP A 436 7.51 -18.17 37.20
C ASP A 436 8.65 -17.37 36.57
N ARG A 437 9.19 -16.40 37.32
CA ARG A 437 10.25 -15.51 36.81
C ARG A 437 11.60 -16.21 36.68
N VAL A 438 12.29 -15.94 35.59
CA VAL A 438 13.71 -16.20 35.37
C VAL A 438 14.44 -14.85 35.32
N SER A 439 15.51 -14.71 36.11
CA SER A 439 16.31 -13.49 36.20
C SER A 439 17.56 -13.59 35.31
N VAL A 440 17.68 -12.70 34.34
CA VAL A 440 18.78 -12.64 33.37
C VAL A 440 19.64 -11.40 33.65
N PHE A 441 20.88 -11.63 34.06
CA PHE A 441 21.82 -10.58 34.48
C PHE A 441 22.84 -10.19 33.40
N GLN A 442 22.98 -11.00 32.34
CA GLN A 442 23.97 -10.81 31.28
C GLN A 442 23.88 -9.43 30.60
N ALA A 443 22.66 -8.93 30.39
CA ALA A 443 22.36 -7.62 29.81
C ALA A 443 21.95 -6.55 30.83
N ALA A 444 22.12 -6.80 32.13
CA ALA A 444 21.59 -5.94 33.19
C ALA A 444 22.12 -4.51 33.12
N SER A 445 21.27 -3.54 33.45
CA SER A 445 21.62 -2.12 33.37
C SER A 445 20.75 -1.22 34.22
N GLN A 446 21.38 -0.37 35.03
CA GLN A 446 20.73 0.67 35.82
C GLN A 446 20.54 2.00 35.06
N SER A 447 20.65 1.99 33.72
CA SER A 447 20.59 3.21 32.88
C SER A 447 19.28 3.31 32.09
N GLU A 448 18.50 4.39 32.30
CA GLU A 448 17.26 4.67 31.55
C GLU A 448 17.49 4.85 30.04
N SER A 449 18.71 5.20 29.62
CA SER A 449 19.12 5.28 28.22
C SER A 449 19.26 3.91 27.54
N THR A 450 19.32 2.81 28.30
CA THR A 450 19.33 1.46 27.73
C THR A 450 18.05 1.19 26.94
N ARG A 451 18.20 0.54 25.78
CA ARG A 451 17.14 -0.07 24.98
C ARG A 451 17.44 -1.56 24.92
N LEU A 452 16.39 -2.36 25.11
CA LEU A 452 16.40 -3.80 24.92
C LEU A 452 15.46 -4.11 23.76
N SER A 453 15.80 -5.13 22.97
CA SER A 453 14.99 -5.62 21.87
C SER A 453 15.15 -7.14 21.80
N PHE A 454 14.14 -7.81 21.24
CA PHE A 454 14.10 -9.26 21.11
C PHE A 454 13.69 -9.57 19.68
N ALA A 455 14.52 -10.34 18.97
CA ALA A 455 14.30 -10.80 17.61
C ALA A 455 15.30 -11.91 17.30
N ASP A 456 14.94 -12.90 16.47
CA ASP A 456 15.90 -13.89 16.01
C ASP A 456 16.86 -13.24 15.01
N VAL A 457 18.14 -13.11 15.36
CA VAL A 457 19.20 -12.57 14.48
C VAL A 457 20.22 -13.64 14.10
N THR A 458 19.87 -14.93 14.28
CA THR A 458 20.68 -16.09 13.88
C THR A 458 19.99 -17.00 12.86
N GLY A 459 18.66 -17.05 12.84
CA GLY A 459 17.84 -17.94 12.02
C GLY A 459 17.66 -19.32 12.66
N ASP A 460 17.62 -19.39 13.99
CA ASP A 460 17.43 -20.64 14.76
C ASP A 460 16.02 -20.82 15.33
N GLY A 461 15.15 -19.82 15.16
CA GLY A 461 13.77 -19.79 15.66
C GLY A 461 13.60 -19.10 17.01
N CYS A 462 14.70 -18.75 17.71
CA CYS A 462 14.66 -18.09 19.01
C CYS A 462 14.99 -16.60 18.94
N ALA A 463 14.25 -15.79 19.70
CA ALA A 463 14.54 -14.37 19.83
C ALA A 463 15.79 -14.12 20.71
N ASP A 464 16.83 -13.58 20.08
CA ASP A 464 18.03 -13.12 20.75
C ASP A 464 17.76 -11.86 21.61
N LEU A 465 18.52 -11.70 22.69
CA LEU A 465 18.46 -10.52 23.54
C LEU A 465 19.44 -9.46 23.03
N LEU A 466 18.94 -8.36 22.48
CA LEU A 466 19.75 -7.28 21.92
C LEU A 466 19.72 -6.05 22.83
N ARG A 467 20.90 -5.51 23.13
CA ARG A 467 21.11 -4.36 24.03
C ARG A 467 21.84 -3.22 23.31
N TRP A 468 21.33 -2.01 23.49
CA TRP A 468 22.00 -0.77 23.08
C TRP A 468 21.86 0.30 24.15
N ASN A 469 22.88 1.15 24.30
CA ASN A 469 22.79 2.35 25.13
C ASN A 469 23.70 3.46 24.57
N PRO A 470 23.18 4.65 24.21
CA PRO A 470 23.96 5.74 23.64
C PRO A 470 25.03 6.34 24.58
N LYS A 471 24.89 6.13 25.90
CA LYS A 471 25.79 6.66 26.95
C LYS A 471 26.83 5.66 27.45
N GLU A 472 26.75 4.40 27.04
CA GLU A 472 27.70 3.35 27.42
C GLU A 472 28.45 2.84 26.17
N ARG A 473 29.64 2.26 26.36
CA ARG A 473 30.42 1.58 25.29
C ARG A 473 30.55 2.36 23.96
N ALA A 474 30.58 3.69 24.02
CA ALA A 474 30.56 4.59 22.86
C ALA A 474 29.38 4.35 21.89
N GLY A 475 28.22 3.90 22.39
CA GLY A 475 27.02 3.67 21.58
C GLY A 475 27.02 2.36 20.81
N ALA A 476 27.93 1.44 21.10
CA ALA A 476 27.99 0.10 20.50
C ALA A 476 26.78 -0.78 20.87
N PHE A 477 26.53 -1.79 20.04
CA PHE A 477 25.48 -2.80 20.25
C PHE A 477 26.06 -4.06 20.90
N GLU A 478 25.25 -4.75 21.69
CA GLU A 478 25.56 -6.06 22.28
C GLU A 478 24.44 -7.05 21.96
N THR A 479 24.76 -8.13 21.26
CA THR A 479 23.83 -9.25 21.03
C THR A 479 24.13 -10.37 22.02
N PHE A 480 23.14 -10.84 22.75
CA PHE A 480 23.23 -12.00 23.63
C PHE A 480 22.43 -13.12 22.98
N VAL A 481 23.12 -14.02 22.28
CA VAL A 481 22.48 -15.08 21.50
C VAL A 481 21.69 -16.02 22.41
N ALA A 482 20.48 -16.39 22.01
CA ALA A 482 19.63 -17.34 22.74
C ALA A 482 20.26 -18.75 22.78
N LYS A 483 19.65 -19.66 23.55
CA LYS A 483 20.10 -21.07 23.61
C LYS A 483 19.09 -22.08 23.11
N CYS A 484 17.89 -21.65 22.74
CA CYS A 484 16.81 -22.47 22.17
C CYS A 484 16.68 -23.85 22.85
N ALA A 485 16.42 -23.82 24.17
CA ALA A 485 16.55 -24.95 25.10
C ALA A 485 15.39 -25.04 26.12
N GLY A 486 14.20 -24.54 25.78
CA GLY A 486 12.99 -24.60 26.63
C GLY A 486 13.08 -23.84 27.96
N THR A 487 14.11 -23.03 28.15
CA THR A 487 14.32 -22.18 29.34
C THR A 487 15.08 -20.89 28.96
N PRO A 488 14.75 -19.72 29.51
CA PRO A 488 15.40 -18.46 29.14
C PRO A 488 16.88 -18.44 29.55
N ALA A 489 17.77 -18.61 28.58
CA ALA A 489 19.20 -18.65 28.79
C ALA A 489 19.96 -18.14 27.56
N PHE A 490 20.95 -17.28 27.78
CA PHE A 490 21.70 -16.61 26.71
C PHE A 490 23.21 -16.90 26.79
N GLY A 491 23.90 -16.70 25.67
CA GLY A 491 25.35 -16.75 25.52
C GLY A 491 26.07 -15.53 26.11
N ALA A 492 27.33 -15.35 25.69
CA ALA A 492 28.11 -14.15 25.97
C ALA A 492 27.79 -13.03 24.96
N ALA A 493 28.06 -11.77 25.33
CA ALA A 493 27.82 -10.62 24.48
C ALA A 493 28.70 -10.61 23.22
N VAL A 494 28.09 -10.67 22.04
CA VAL A 494 28.70 -10.33 20.76
C VAL A 494 28.61 -8.81 20.59
N GLN A 495 29.73 -8.12 20.69
CA GLN A 495 29.76 -6.65 20.62
C GLN A 495 30.03 -6.15 19.20
N SER A 496 29.24 -5.15 18.76
CA SER A 496 29.31 -4.58 17.41
C SER A 496 29.43 -3.06 17.45
N THR A 497 30.50 -2.53 16.86
CA THR A 497 30.70 -1.09 16.63
C THR A 497 30.10 -0.60 15.31
N LEU A 498 29.65 -1.51 14.44
CA LEU A 498 29.02 -1.15 13.16
C LEU A 498 27.66 -0.49 13.42
N GLY A 499 27.50 0.74 12.96
CA GLY A 499 26.31 1.55 13.24
C GLY A 499 26.23 2.11 14.67
N ALA A 500 27.28 1.96 15.49
CA ALA A 500 27.32 2.50 16.85
C ALA A 500 26.97 3.99 16.88
N ASN A 501 26.11 4.38 17.82
CA ASN A 501 25.53 5.72 17.87
C ASN A 501 25.34 6.20 19.31
N THR A 502 25.75 7.44 19.58
CA THR A 502 25.68 8.08 20.89
C THR A 502 24.54 9.11 20.99
N SER A 503 23.74 9.30 19.94
CA SER A 503 22.54 10.16 19.98
C SER A 503 21.34 9.40 20.56
N GLU A 504 20.72 9.96 21.61
CA GLU A 504 19.53 9.38 22.25
C GLU A 504 18.27 9.45 21.38
N GLY A 505 18.27 10.26 20.32
CA GLY A 505 17.22 10.29 19.29
C GLY A 505 17.26 9.11 18.31
N THR A 506 18.27 8.23 18.41
CA THR A 506 18.38 7.04 17.56
C THR A 506 17.34 6.00 17.95
N ARG A 507 16.57 5.55 16.96
CA ARG A 507 15.59 4.48 17.08
C ARG A 507 16.16 3.24 16.40
N VAL A 508 16.05 2.12 17.11
CA VAL A 508 16.58 0.81 16.73
C VAL A 508 15.38 -0.10 16.52
N TYR A 509 15.36 -0.81 15.41
CA TYR A 509 14.33 -1.78 15.04
C TYR A 509 15.01 -3.07 14.57
N PHE A 510 14.29 -4.18 14.64
CA PHE A 510 14.72 -5.47 14.12
C PHE A 510 13.58 -6.10 13.33
N ALA A 511 13.86 -6.50 12.08
CA ALA A 511 12.93 -7.19 11.20
C ALA A 511 13.70 -7.78 10.01
N ASP A 512 13.26 -8.92 9.47
CA ASP A 512 13.91 -9.56 8.30
C ASP A 512 13.60 -8.78 7.03
N VAL A 513 14.57 -8.04 6.47
CA VAL A 513 14.34 -7.20 5.29
C VAL A 513 14.69 -7.94 3.99
N ASP A 514 15.57 -8.94 4.04
CA ASP A 514 16.03 -9.66 2.84
C ASP A 514 15.32 -10.99 2.56
N GLY A 515 14.67 -11.57 3.57
CA GLY A 515 13.90 -12.81 3.51
C GLY A 515 14.76 -14.05 3.79
N ASP A 516 15.92 -13.90 4.45
CA ASP A 516 16.83 -15.00 4.77
C ASP A 516 16.54 -15.71 6.11
N GLY A 517 15.49 -15.29 6.82
CA GLY A 517 15.03 -15.83 8.11
C GLY A 517 15.63 -15.15 9.33
N LYS A 518 16.35 -14.03 9.19
CA LYS A 518 16.99 -13.30 10.31
C LYS A 518 16.53 -11.85 10.36
N ALA A 519 16.29 -11.36 11.57
CA ALA A 519 15.94 -9.97 11.78
C ALA A 519 17.15 -9.04 11.65
N ASP A 520 17.23 -8.31 10.54
CA ASP A 520 18.22 -7.26 10.31
C ASP A 520 18.09 -6.14 11.34
N ARG A 521 19.19 -5.42 11.60
CA ARG A 521 19.16 -4.23 12.45
C ARG A 521 18.92 -2.99 11.63
N LEU A 522 17.82 -2.29 11.89
CA LEU A 522 17.50 -1.02 11.24
C LEU A 522 17.68 0.15 12.21
N LEU A 523 18.35 1.20 11.74
CA LEU A 523 18.59 2.44 12.48
C LEU A 523 17.94 3.64 11.78
N TRP A 524 17.31 4.51 12.56
CA TRP A 524 16.81 5.81 12.10
C TRP A 524 17.00 6.86 13.21
N ASN A 525 17.33 8.09 12.83
CA ASN A 525 17.51 9.22 13.74
C ASN A 525 17.09 10.50 12.99
N PRO A 526 16.27 11.39 13.56
CA PRO A 526 15.78 12.56 12.84
C PRO A 526 16.89 13.60 12.59
N ASP A 527 17.88 13.69 13.49
CA ASP A 527 18.91 14.74 13.48
C ASP A 527 20.19 14.32 12.74
N GLN A 528 20.20 13.13 12.11
CA GLN A 528 21.37 12.54 11.46
C GLN A 528 21.02 12.00 10.07
N ASP A 529 22.02 12.00 9.17
CA ASP A 529 21.99 11.34 7.86
C ASP A 529 20.84 11.74 6.90
N GLY A 530 20.18 12.86 7.18
CA GLY A 530 18.99 13.33 6.47
C GLY A 530 17.68 12.66 6.91
N GLY A 531 17.64 12.02 8.09
CA GLY A 531 16.50 11.24 8.54
C GLY A 531 16.27 9.97 7.72
N ARG A 532 17.35 9.40 7.15
CA ARG A 532 17.35 8.15 6.38
C ARG A 532 17.29 6.92 7.30
N THR A 533 16.72 5.84 6.78
CA THR A 533 16.79 4.52 7.41
C THR A 533 18.08 3.84 6.95
N ARG A 534 18.91 3.34 7.87
CA ARG A 534 20.04 2.45 7.58
C ARG A 534 19.67 1.03 7.94
N VAL A 535 20.03 0.07 7.08
CA VAL A 535 19.84 -1.36 7.32
C VAL A 535 21.21 -2.02 7.46
N TYR A 536 21.34 -2.88 8.47
CA TYR A 536 22.51 -3.70 8.71
C TYR A 536 22.06 -5.17 8.71
N GLN A 537 22.42 -5.90 7.67
CA GLN A 537 22.03 -7.29 7.47
C GLN A 537 22.59 -8.20 8.56
N ALA A 538 21.78 -9.13 9.07
CA ALA A 538 22.18 -10.12 10.06
C ALA A 538 23.06 -11.21 9.43
N THR A 539 24.31 -11.34 9.89
CA THR A 539 25.26 -12.32 9.31
C THR A 539 25.28 -13.65 10.05
N GLY A 540 24.26 -13.92 10.88
CA GLY A 540 24.24 -15.01 11.85
C GLY A 540 25.13 -14.77 13.07
N ALA A 541 24.99 -15.64 14.07
CA ALA A 541 25.73 -15.62 15.34
C ALA A 541 25.76 -14.24 16.06
N GLY A 542 24.69 -13.45 15.91
CA GLY A 542 24.54 -12.13 16.53
C GLY A 542 25.40 -11.01 15.93
N ALA A 543 26.05 -11.25 14.79
CA ALA A 543 26.83 -10.26 14.06
C ALA A 543 26.03 -9.64 12.89
N PHE A 544 26.45 -8.45 12.43
CA PHE A 544 25.77 -7.69 11.39
C PHE A 544 26.77 -7.01 10.44
N ALA A 545 26.41 -6.87 9.17
CA ALA A 545 27.13 -6.08 8.15
C ALA A 545 26.29 -4.87 7.71
N PHE A 546 26.90 -3.77 7.23
CA PHE A 546 26.11 -2.67 6.65
C PHE A 546 25.63 -3.05 5.24
N ALA A 547 24.33 -2.93 4.99
CA ALA A 547 23.70 -3.26 3.72
C ALA A 547 23.47 -1.98 2.88
N PHE A 548 22.55 -1.12 3.31
CA PHE A 548 22.18 0.08 2.57
C PHE A 548 21.65 1.20 3.48
N ALA A 549 21.56 2.41 2.92
CA ALA A 549 20.76 3.50 3.45
C ALA A 549 19.63 3.79 2.46
N HIS A 550 18.38 3.80 2.91
CA HIS A 550 17.24 4.02 2.03
C HIS A 550 16.98 5.52 1.85
N ASP A 551 17.06 5.99 0.61
CA ASP A 551 16.96 7.40 0.22
C ASP A 551 15.51 7.92 0.08
N ALA A 552 14.49 7.05 0.11
CA ALA A 552 13.08 7.45 0.16
C ALA A 552 12.43 7.20 1.54
N GLY A 553 11.31 7.88 1.79
CA GLY A 553 10.63 7.85 3.10
C GLY A 553 11.51 8.38 4.24
N THR A 554 12.26 9.45 3.97
CA THR A 554 13.16 10.08 4.93
C THR A 554 12.41 11.14 5.73
N SER A 555 12.87 11.46 6.94
CA SER A 555 12.27 12.53 7.75
C SER A 555 13.19 12.99 8.88
N GLY A 556 13.58 14.26 8.88
CA GLY A 556 14.18 14.92 10.05
C GLY A 556 13.12 15.48 11.01
N VAL A 557 12.18 14.65 11.45
CA VAL A 557 11.05 15.07 12.33
C VAL A 557 10.76 13.97 13.33
N ASP A 558 10.87 14.27 14.63
CA ASP A 558 10.76 13.26 15.69
C ASP A 558 9.36 12.62 15.78
N THR A 559 8.28 13.35 15.45
CA THR A 559 6.90 12.82 15.46
C THR A 559 6.60 11.78 14.37
N THR A 560 7.53 11.57 13.42
CA THR A 560 7.49 10.41 12.51
C THR A 560 7.58 9.11 13.30
N ARG A 561 6.92 8.06 12.81
CA ARG A 561 7.07 6.67 13.26
C ARG A 561 7.44 5.83 12.03
N LEU A 562 8.39 4.92 12.22
CA LEU A 562 8.68 3.85 11.28
C LEU A 562 8.29 2.52 11.93
N TYR A 563 7.79 1.60 11.11
CA TYR A 563 7.52 0.20 11.45
C TYR A 563 8.10 -0.67 10.34
N PHE A 564 8.44 -1.91 10.68
CA PHE A 564 9.01 -2.88 9.75
C PHE A 564 8.34 -4.23 9.97
N ALA A 565 7.57 -4.68 8.97
CA ALA A 565 6.79 -5.91 8.99
C ALA A 565 6.38 -6.25 7.56
N ASP A 566 6.21 -7.53 7.23
CA ASP A 566 5.72 -7.96 5.92
C ASP A 566 4.24 -7.60 5.78
N VAL A 567 3.91 -6.57 5.00
CA VAL A 567 2.52 -6.11 4.83
C VAL A 567 1.99 -6.30 3.41
N ASP A 568 2.79 -6.88 2.51
CA ASP A 568 2.33 -7.33 1.18
C ASP A 568 2.47 -8.84 0.90
N GLY A 569 2.87 -9.62 1.90
CA GLY A 569 2.81 -11.08 1.96
C GLY A 569 3.97 -11.80 1.27
N ASP A 570 5.05 -11.08 0.95
CA ASP A 570 6.14 -11.58 0.09
C ASP A 570 7.31 -12.24 0.87
N GLY A 571 7.20 -12.32 2.20
CA GLY A 571 8.18 -12.90 3.11
C GLY A 571 9.26 -11.93 3.59
N LYS A 572 9.14 -10.62 3.34
CA LYS A 572 10.12 -9.59 3.75
C LYS A 572 9.44 -8.43 4.47
N ALA A 573 10.11 -7.89 5.48
CA ALA A 573 9.63 -6.76 6.24
C ALA A 573 9.71 -5.45 5.45
N ASP A 574 8.55 -4.85 5.18
CA ASP A 574 8.42 -3.58 4.47
C ASP A 574 8.64 -2.38 5.39
N LYS A 575 9.18 -1.30 4.84
CA LYS A 575 9.26 -0.03 5.57
C LYS A 575 7.91 0.69 5.54
N VAL A 576 7.20 0.69 6.67
CA VAL A 576 6.01 1.52 6.88
C VAL A 576 6.38 2.84 7.53
N PHE A 577 6.02 3.95 6.89
CA PHE A 577 6.20 5.32 7.38
C PHE A 577 4.85 5.93 7.75
N TRP A 578 4.76 6.53 8.93
CA TRP A 578 3.62 7.33 9.37
C TRP A 578 4.07 8.62 10.08
N ARG A 579 3.36 9.73 9.86
CA ARG A 579 3.42 10.92 10.71
C ARG A 579 2.05 11.60 10.71
N PRO A 580 1.41 11.85 11.86
CA PRO A 580 -0.02 12.19 11.91
C PRO A 580 -0.42 13.42 11.08
N THR A 581 0.37 14.49 11.09
CA THR A 581 0.06 15.70 10.31
C THR A 581 0.49 15.65 8.85
N TYR A 582 1.19 14.59 8.40
CA TYR A 582 1.67 14.44 7.03
C TYR A 582 0.72 13.55 6.23
N ARG A 583 0.36 13.94 5.00
CA ARG A 583 -0.61 13.22 4.15
C ARG A 583 -1.94 12.92 4.86
N GLN A 584 -2.41 13.84 5.72
CA GLN A 584 -3.60 13.64 6.58
C GLN A 584 -3.47 12.43 7.55
N GLY A 585 -2.25 11.97 7.82
CA GLY A 585 -1.96 10.81 8.66
C GLY A 585 -2.06 9.46 7.94
N ARG A 586 -2.07 9.46 6.60
CA ARG A 586 -2.02 8.26 5.76
C ARG A 586 -0.61 7.67 5.74
N MET A 587 -0.50 6.36 5.68
CA MET A 587 0.81 5.68 5.69
C MET A 587 1.42 5.60 4.29
N GLN A 588 2.74 5.68 4.24
CA GLN A 588 3.56 5.35 3.08
C GLN A 588 4.27 4.03 3.36
N ILE A 589 3.97 3.01 2.57
CA ILE A 589 4.59 1.69 2.65
C ILE A 589 5.58 1.59 1.50
N TYR A 590 6.83 1.26 1.79
CA TYR A 590 7.89 1.09 0.82
C TYR A 590 8.28 -0.40 0.82
N PRO A 591 7.72 -1.23 -0.08
CA PRO A 591 7.95 -2.66 -0.04
C PRO A 591 9.42 -3.03 -0.14
N SER A 592 9.83 -4.15 0.47
CA SER A 592 11.21 -4.64 0.31
C SER A 592 11.48 -5.13 -1.12
N THR A 593 12.74 -5.05 -1.54
CA THR A 593 13.25 -5.71 -2.76
C THR A 593 14.34 -6.73 -2.43
N GLY A 594 14.42 -7.14 -1.15
CA GLY A 594 15.47 -8.00 -0.59
C GLY A 594 16.89 -7.41 -0.58
N THR A 595 17.04 -6.17 -1.04
CA THR A 595 18.34 -5.50 -1.28
C THR A 595 18.27 -3.98 -1.08
N ASN A 596 17.05 -3.42 -1.08
CA ASN A 596 16.69 -2.07 -0.66
C ASN A 596 15.19 -2.08 -0.32
N PHE A 597 14.63 -0.94 0.09
CA PHE A 597 13.19 -0.71 -0.03
C PHE A 597 12.88 -0.03 -1.37
N ALA A 598 11.64 -0.15 -1.85
CA ALA A 598 11.19 0.48 -3.08
C ALA A 598 11.32 2.01 -3.03
N GLY A 599 11.88 2.64 -4.08
CA GLY A 599 12.09 4.09 -4.13
C GLY A 599 10.82 4.95 -4.28
N SER A 600 9.62 4.36 -4.28
CA SER A 600 8.32 5.03 -4.34
C SER A 600 7.30 4.26 -3.51
N PRO A 601 6.50 4.92 -2.66
CA PRO A 601 5.61 4.21 -1.75
C PRO A 601 4.31 3.75 -2.41
N VAL A 602 3.77 2.67 -1.88
CA VAL A 602 2.33 2.39 -1.84
C VAL A 602 1.72 3.29 -0.76
N MET A 603 0.61 3.98 -1.04
CA MET A 603 -0.15 4.65 0.03
C MET A 603 -1.21 3.70 0.57
N ASP A 604 -1.30 3.59 1.90
CA ASP A 604 -2.46 3.03 2.55
C ASP A 604 -3.51 4.12 2.79
N ASN A 605 -4.73 3.85 2.33
CA ASN A 605 -5.90 4.74 2.43
C ASN A 605 -6.93 4.25 3.46
N THR A 606 -6.64 3.18 4.19
CA THR A 606 -7.50 2.58 5.22
C THR A 606 -6.96 2.93 6.62
N GLY A 607 -7.84 3.22 7.58
CA GLY A 607 -7.43 3.32 9.00
C GLY A 607 -6.38 4.39 9.33
N TYR A 608 -6.21 5.41 8.50
CA TYR A 608 -5.25 6.49 8.74
C TYR A 608 -5.67 7.39 9.93
N SER A 609 -4.72 8.14 10.51
CA SER A 609 -5.00 9.00 11.66
C SER A 609 -4.16 10.26 11.73
N GLY A 610 -4.84 11.40 11.92
CA GLY A 610 -4.23 12.70 12.18
C GLY A 610 -3.79 12.95 13.63
N SER A 611 -3.90 11.96 14.54
CA SER A 611 -3.67 12.14 15.98
C SER A 611 -2.40 11.43 16.46
N GLU A 612 -1.52 12.15 17.17
CA GLU A 612 -0.32 11.61 17.83
C GLU A 612 -0.62 10.58 18.93
N ASN A 613 -1.84 10.56 19.47
CA ASN A 613 -2.31 9.54 20.41
C ASN A 613 -2.65 8.19 19.74
N THR A 614 -2.42 8.05 18.43
CA THR A 614 -2.68 6.80 17.70
C THR A 614 -1.46 5.90 17.78
N THR A 615 -1.65 4.71 18.34
CA THR A 615 -0.70 3.61 18.22
C THR A 615 -1.08 2.78 17.00
N PHE A 616 -0.11 2.52 16.14
CA PHE A 616 -0.17 1.47 15.14
C PHE A 616 0.77 0.33 15.52
N ALA A 617 0.37 -0.89 15.19
CA ALA A 617 1.18 -2.09 15.27
C ALA A 617 0.93 -2.96 14.03
N PHE A 618 1.85 -3.87 13.75
CA PHE A 618 1.80 -4.78 12.61
C PHE A 618 2.18 -6.16 13.12
N ALA A 619 1.29 -7.12 12.97
CA ALA A 619 1.47 -8.51 13.38
C ALA A 619 0.43 -9.37 12.65
N ASP A 620 0.75 -10.63 12.36
CA ASP A 620 -0.22 -11.55 11.76
C ASP A 620 -1.28 -11.94 12.80
N ILE A 621 -2.46 -11.30 12.76
CA ILE A 621 -3.56 -11.61 13.68
C ILE A 621 -4.41 -12.75 13.12
N ASP A 622 -4.50 -12.89 11.79
CA ASP A 622 -5.37 -13.88 11.14
C ASP A 622 -4.69 -15.18 10.67
N GLY A 623 -3.40 -15.37 10.99
CA GLY A 623 -2.67 -16.64 10.89
C GLY A 623 -2.29 -17.03 9.46
N ARG A 624 -2.10 -16.03 8.59
CA ARG A 624 -1.83 -16.26 7.16
C ARG A 624 -0.41 -15.89 6.72
N GLY A 625 0.43 -15.38 7.62
CA GLY A 625 1.82 -14.97 7.40
C GLY A 625 2.01 -13.48 7.09
N GLY A 626 0.96 -12.76 6.65
CA GLY A 626 1.02 -11.32 6.39
C GLY A 626 0.68 -10.51 7.64
N ALA A 627 1.47 -9.47 7.94
CA ALA A 627 1.28 -8.65 9.13
C ALA A 627 0.11 -7.67 8.97
N ASP A 628 -1.02 -7.98 9.63
CA ASP A 628 -2.19 -7.11 9.67
C ASP A 628 -1.87 -5.76 10.32
N LYS A 629 -2.36 -4.66 9.72
CA LYS A 629 -2.27 -3.35 10.36
C LYS A 629 -3.29 -3.24 11.49
N VAL A 630 -2.80 -3.01 12.70
CA VAL A 630 -3.64 -2.75 13.87
C VAL A 630 -3.64 -1.27 14.22
N TYR A 631 -4.84 -0.71 14.43
CA TYR A 631 -5.09 0.65 14.90
C TYR A 631 -5.55 0.64 16.36
N TRP A 632 -4.99 1.52 17.19
CA TRP A 632 -5.55 1.87 18.50
C TRP A 632 -5.41 3.37 18.79
N ASN A 633 -6.42 3.99 19.38
CA ASN A 633 -6.36 5.36 19.90
C ASN A 633 -7.36 5.50 21.07
N PRO A 634 -6.96 6.01 22.24
CA PRO A 634 -7.83 6.10 23.42
C PRO A 634 -9.05 7.02 23.21
N ASN A 635 -8.99 7.93 22.23
CA ASN A 635 -10.03 8.91 21.90
C ASN A 635 -10.85 8.50 20.66
N SER A 636 -10.74 7.26 20.17
CA SER A 636 -11.48 6.76 19.00
C SER A 636 -12.04 5.37 19.27
N TYR A 637 -13.20 5.05 18.70
CA TYR A 637 -13.87 3.75 18.84
C TYR A 637 -13.99 3.29 20.31
N ASP A 638 -14.28 4.22 21.23
CA ASP A 638 -14.36 4.00 22.67
C ASP A 638 -13.12 3.34 23.30
N GLY A 639 -11.94 3.60 22.72
CA GLY A 639 -10.67 3.01 23.13
C GLY A 639 -10.42 1.61 22.58
N ASP A 640 -11.24 1.13 21.64
CA ASP A 640 -11.09 -0.20 21.05
C ASP A 640 -10.04 -0.26 19.91
N THR A 641 -9.61 -1.48 19.63
CA THR A 641 -8.65 -1.85 18.60
C THR A 641 -9.36 -2.25 17.31
N LYS A 642 -8.86 -1.77 16.17
CA LYS A 642 -9.30 -2.23 14.84
C LYS A 642 -8.16 -2.95 14.11
N VAL A 643 -8.48 -4.07 13.47
CA VAL A 643 -7.54 -4.80 12.60
C VAL A 643 -7.96 -4.60 11.14
N PHE A 644 -6.99 -4.26 10.30
CA PHE A 644 -7.10 -4.08 8.86
C PHE A 644 -6.24 -5.17 8.23
N ARG A 645 -6.88 -6.25 7.77
CA ARG A 645 -6.18 -7.51 7.52
C ARG A 645 -5.38 -7.47 6.22
N ALA A 646 -4.21 -8.09 6.17
CA ALA A 646 -3.36 -8.16 4.98
C ALA A 646 -4.11 -8.82 3.81
N LEU A 647 -4.10 -8.19 2.63
CA LEU A 647 -4.84 -8.65 1.44
C LEU A 647 -3.96 -9.24 0.33
N ALA A 648 -2.68 -8.90 0.30
CA ALA A 648 -1.74 -9.39 -0.70
C ALA A 648 -1.08 -10.66 -0.18
N GLN A 649 -1.29 -11.76 -0.91
CA GLN A 649 -0.74 -13.13 -0.80
C GLN A 649 -0.91 -13.81 -2.17
#